data_AF-A0A960ZS95-F1
#
_entry.id   AF-A0A960ZS95-F1
#
_cell.length_a   1.000
_cell.length_b   1.000
_cell.length_c   1.000
_cell.angle_alpha   90.00
_cell.angle_beta   90.00
_cell.angle_gamma   90.00
#
_symmetry.space_group_name_H-M   'P 1'
#
loop_
_entity.id
_entity.type
_entity.pdbx_description
1 polymer ?
#
loop_
_entity_poly.entity_id
_entity_poly.type
_entity_poly.pdbx_seq_one_letter_code
_entity_poly.pdbx_strand_id
1 'polypeptide(L)'
;MLSRFALLFILLLPRLAAAWGAGHDDVMRAVLERLPEEVLAKFTPEIVKEAIHEDSHYPDSFQPFLPGEVGEAAVAALQKAGLKVRYDLHHDYGRVASFAMLVAAFREDDAAHIAHWIASHSHVIADMAACNHDPIVHSATYGWGPWKVKLPHDADMSRVAPLLDLAGSAHDTAGGAEAFASAIDRLMLHDDGRDGLQQVHEIMLYGHEGARFCSPRGVKVLQGAAAWIDAQDLNGRELLWQTIGELGAWAVVRTLRDVEVAMRLAKTDTVIERTPATDTAAKAAIETLMRERRLDEDALFAPILRDLQPADKDVIGVVLEPTWDMNDAMLGFSSRVQSAATVRTLQKLNRPHATFDVRRLLEEGMPSPKQVALMVIVATSFNNYHWMKTDVLDSALSDYVTRGGRVLWIMGNGTLPRKTFASFTSALKRTEKTTLPVPGKRFVGSKLIAHLPGNPSWQILNTPETPAGWQRPLCAWRIEPQTSSDLEPLITLESEGAKYLVGACTADHKLALLPIYAVTPHLMQKDRPVASPAEPELDEPSAKVLMGVIGKMMPGSAPIERIWLTHSSNDVRRITINWETALPGPSKVEYGTTSALGKETVADAPVTLHHVEIALDPIAAVHHYRVRSGEEVSSVHSFKSYSDGELRAVIFADRGYARDRDLTLLLKEDPHLVLTCGDNVASLHEKGIEGTKAFSALIDSAPELFR
;
A
#
# COMPACT_ATOMS: atom_id res chain seq x y z
N MET A 1 -6.52 -48.65 24.09
CA MET A 1 -5.44 -47.72 24.50
C MET A 1 -4.63 -47.36 23.26
N LEU A 2 -5.01 -46.30 22.55
CA LEU A 2 -4.34 -45.61 21.42
C LEU A 2 -5.43 -44.91 20.60
N SER A 3 -5.77 -43.67 20.97
CA SER A 3 -6.49 -42.66 20.18
C SER A 3 -6.97 -41.53 21.11
N ARG A 4 -6.04 -40.74 21.66
CA ARG A 4 -6.30 -39.47 22.36
C ARG A 4 -5.02 -38.63 22.39
N PHE A 5 -4.53 -38.17 21.25
CA PHE A 5 -3.39 -37.23 21.22
C PHE A 5 -3.35 -36.30 19.99
N ALA A 6 -4.48 -36.05 19.33
CA ALA A 6 -4.54 -35.15 18.15
C ALA A 6 -5.41 -33.90 18.34
N LEU A 7 -5.87 -33.58 19.56
CA LEU A 7 -6.80 -32.47 19.79
C LEU A 7 -6.38 -31.51 20.93
N LEU A 8 -5.07 -31.32 21.13
CA LEU A 8 -4.55 -30.40 22.16
C LEU A 8 -3.61 -29.31 21.65
N PHE A 9 -3.53 -29.10 20.32
CA PHE A 9 -2.65 -28.08 19.73
C PHE A 9 -3.34 -26.76 19.36
N ILE A 10 -4.58 -26.52 19.83
CA ILE A 10 -5.29 -25.25 19.63
C ILE A 10 -5.39 -24.43 20.94
N LEU A 11 -5.03 -24.99 22.10
CA LEU A 11 -5.30 -24.36 23.41
C LEU A 11 -4.21 -23.43 23.96
N LEU A 12 -3.12 -23.17 23.23
CA LEU A 12 -2.08 -22.23 23.64
C LEU A 12 -1.47 -21.58 22.40
N LEU A 13 -2.25 -20.79 21.67
CA LEU A 13 -1.64 -19.63 21.00
C LEU A 13 -1.19 -18.72 22.14
N PRO A 14 0.11 -18.38 22.26
CA PRO A 14 0.47 -17.30 23.15
C PRO A 14 -0.33 -16.06 22.73
N ARG A 15 -0.60 -15.15 23.66
CA ARG A 15 -1.04 -13.76 23.42
C ARG A 15 0.00 -13.03 22.54
N LEU A 16 0.22 -13.52 21.33
CA LEU A 16 1.12 -13.01 20.31
C LEU A 16 0.31 -11.98 19.54
N ALA A 17 0.40 -10.74 19.99
CA ALA A 17 0.21 -9.53 19.18
C ALA A 17 -0.82 -9.67 18.04
N ALA A 18 -2.05 -10.00 18.36
CA ALA A 18 -3.18 -9.56 17.56
C ALA A 18 -3.36 -8.08 17.93
N ALA A 19 -2.91 -7.18 17.06
CA ALA A 19 -3.23 -5.76 17.20
C ALA A 19 -4.74 -5.61 17.35
N TRP A 20 -5.17 -4.85 18.36
CA TRP A 20 -6.56 -4.65 18.80
C TRP A 20 -7.18 -5.77 19.65
N GLY A 21 -6.44 -6.85 19.94
CA GLY A 21 -6.96 -7.96 20.76
C GLY A 21 -7.20 -7.56 22.22
N ALA A 22 -6.21 -6.95 22.88
CA ALA A 22 -6.39 -6.50 24.27
C ALA A 22 -7.36 -5.30 24.35
N GLY A 23 -7.46 -4.53 23.27
CA GLY A 23 -8.37 -3.39 23.16
C GLY A 23 -9.86 -3.73 23.34
N HIS A 24 -10.29 -4.98 23.09
CA HIS A 24 -11.67 -5.38 23.34
C HIS A 24 -12.05 -5.33 24.82
N ASP A 25 -11.12 -5.70 25.72
CA ASP A 25 -11.30 -5.56 27.17
C ASP A 25 -11.52 -4.07 27.52
N ASP A 26 -10.75 -3.17 26.91
CA ASP A 26 -10.80 -1.73 27.19
C ASP A 26 -12.05 -1.06 26.63
N VAL A 27 -12.52 -1.46 25.46
CA VAL A 27 -13.83 -1.05 24.93
C VAL A 27 -14.92 -1.50 25.90
N MET A 28 -14.91 -2.76 26.33
CA MET A 28 -15.95 -3.28 27.23
C MET A 28 -15.92 -2.60 28.60
N ARG A 29 -14.72 -2.32 29.17
CA ARG A 29 -14.59 -1.50 30.39
C ARG A 29 -15.22 -0.13 30.22
N ALA A 30 -14.87 0.58 29.14
CA ALA A 30 -15.38 1.92 28.88
C ALA A 30 -16.91 1.94 28.68
N VAL A 31 -17.47 0.90 28.06
CA VAL A 31 -18.93 0.68 27.96
C VAL A 31 -19.53 0.48 29.35
N LEU A 32 -19.02 -0.46 30.16
CA LEU A 32 -19.54 -0.76 31.49
C LEU A 32 -19.56 0.47 32.42
N GLU A 33 -18.51 1.29 32.37
CA GLU A 33 -18.41 2.55 33.14
C GLU A 33 -19.52 3.57 32.79
N ARG A 34 -20.15 3.43 31.63
CA ARG A 34 -21.09 4.39 31.05
C ARG A 34 -22.47 3.81 30.77
N LEU A 35 -22.71 2.55 31.15
CA LEU A 35 -24.03 1.95 31.03
C LEU A 35 -25.05 2.69 31.91
N PRO A 36 -26.34 2.71 31.52
CA PRO A 36 -27.40 3.21 32.39
C PRO A 36 -27.37 2.52 33.76
N GLU A 37 -27.56 3.29 34.84
CA GLU A 37 -27.49 2.79 36.22
C GLU A 37 -28.43 1.59 36.45
N GLU A 38 -29.61 1.59 35.82
CA GLU A 38 -30.58 0.50 35.90
C GLU A 38 -30.10 -0.82 35.28
N VAL A 39 -29.16 -0.77 34.33
CA VAL A 39 -28.52 -1.95 33.74
C VAL A 39 -27.34 -2.38 34.61
N LEU A 40 -26.46 -1.45 34.96
CA LEU A 40 -25.24 -1.74 35.72
C LEU A 40 -25.55 -2.34 37.10
N ALA A 41 -26.64 -1.90 37.74
CA ALA A 41 -27.08 -2.44 39.03
C ALA A 41 -27.45 -3.94 39.00
N LYS A 42 -27.65 -4.53 37.82
CA LYS A 42 -27.94 -5.96 37.63
C LYS A 42 -26.68 -6.83 37.63
N PHE A 43 -25.50 -6.25 37.40
CA PHE A 43 -24.28 -7.03 37.17
C PHE A 43 -23.52 -7.27 38.47
N THR A 44 -23.23 -8.54 38.76
CA THR A 44 -22.31 -8.91 39.84
C THR A 44 -20.86 -8.70 39.39
N PRO A 45 -19.90 -8.63 40.33
CA PRO A 45 -18.48 -8.57 39.98
C PRO A 45 -18.02 -9.72 39.07
N GLU A 46 -18.60 -10.91 39.22
CA GLU A 46 -18.32 -12.07 38.37
C GLU A 46 -18.82 -11.87 36.95
N ILE A 47 -20.05 -11.38 36.77
CA ILE A 47 -20.62 -11.04 35.45
C ILE A 47 -19.76 -9.98 34.77
N VAL A 48 -19.36 -8.93 35.49
CA VAL A 48 -18.48 -7.88 34.96
C VAL A 48 -17.15 -8.46 34.49
N LYS A 49 -16.55 -9.35 35.28
CA LYS A 49 -15.28 -9.98 34.95
C LYS A 49 -15.38 -10.87 33.71
N GLU A 50 -16.44 -11.68 33.63
CA GLU A 50 -16.72 -12.56 32.49
C GLU A 50 -16.97 -11.74 31.23
N ALA A 51 -17.77 -10.67 31.32
CA ALA A 51 -18.05 -9.77 30.22
C ALA A 51 -16.78 -9.14 29.63
N ILE A 52 -15.84 -8.70 30.49
CA ILE A 52 -14.61 -8.02 30.04
C ILE A 52 -13.59 -8.99 29.45
N HIS A 53 -13.44 -10.20 29.99
CA HIS A 53 -12.30 -11.06 29.69
C HIS A 53 -12.64 -12.31 28.87
N GLU A 54 -13.91 -12.72 28.83
CA GLU A 54 -14.36 -13.91 28.11
C GLU A 54 -15.39 -13.54 27.04
N ASP A 55 -16.48 -12.86 27.39
CA ASP A 55 -17.57 -12.58 26.44
C ASP A 55 -17.17 -11.55 25.39
N SER A 56 -16.30 -10.59 25.73
CA SER A 56 -15.70 -9.64 24.80
C SER A 56 -14.83 -10.31 23.74
N HIS A 57 -14.42 -11.58 23.93
CA HIS A 57 -13.67 -12.38 22.97
C HIS A 57 -14.52 -13.52 22.37
N TYR A 58 -15.78 -13.64 22.79
CA TYR A 58 -16.69 -14.71 22.38
C TYR A 58 -16.84 -14.83 20.84
N PRO A 59 -16.94 -13.72 20.07
CA PRO A 59 -17.06 -13.80 18.62
C PRO A 59 -15.83 -14.37 17.92
N ASP A 60 -14.64 -14.29 18.51
CA ASP A 60 -13.36 -14.67 17.89
C ASP A 60 -13.09 -16.19 17.93
N SER A 61 -14.10 -16.97 17.55
CA SER A 61 -14.06 -18.42 17.61
C SER A 61 -14.85 -19.08 16.49
N PHE A 62 -14.23 -20.07 15.85
CA PHE A 62 -14.89 -20.93 14.86
C PHE A 62 -15.69 -22.09 15.50
N GLN A 63 -15.88 -22.07 16.81
CA GLN A 63 -16.74 -23.04 17.49
C GLN A 63 -18.23 -22.72 17.26
N PRO A 64 -19.12 -23.72 17.32
CA PRO A 64 -20.55 -23.49 17.28
C PRO A 64 -21.02 -22.71 18.53
N PHE A 65 -22.22 -22.14 18.44
CA PHE A 65 -22.95 -21.60 19.60
C PHE A 65 -23.40 -22.73 20.51
N LEU A 66 -23.18 -22.61 21.82
CA LEU A 66 -23.53 -23.65 22.79
C LEU A 66 -24.72 -23.21 23.67
N PRO A 67 -25.71 -24.09 23.90
CA PRO A 67 -26.85 -23.76 24.77
C PRO A 67 -26.47 -23.39 26.20
N GLY A 68 -25.34 -23.88 26.70
CA GLY A 68 -24.86 -23.55 28.04
C GLY A 68 -24.27 -22.14 28.17
N GLU A 69 -24.02 -21.46 27.05
CA GLU A 69 -23.43 -20.10 27.02
C GLU A 69 -24.51 -19.03 26.77
N VAL A 70 -25.44 -19.30 25.85
CA VAL A 70 -26.42 -18.31 25.38
C VAL A 70 -27.88 -18.78 25.46
N GLY A 71 -28.13 -20.01 25.93
CA GLY A 71 -29.45 -20.62 26.01
C GLY A 71 -29.92 -21.30 24.71
N GLU A 72 -30.82 -22.27 24.82
CA GLU A 72 -31.35 -23.03 23.67
C GLU A 72 -32.10 -22.14 22.67
N ALA A 73 -32.86 -21.16 23.18
CA ALA A 73 -33.64 -20.25 22.35
C ALA A 73 -32.74 -19.36 21.48
N ALA A 74 -31.65 -18.82 22.04
CA ALA A 74 -30.70 -18.02 21.28
C ALA A 74 -29.97 -18.87 20.23
N VAL A 75 -29.51 -20.07 20.57
CA VAL A 75 -28.89 -20.98 19.59
C VAL A 75 -29.84 -21.26 18.42
N ALA A 76 -31.11 -21.54 18.69
CA ALA A 76 -32.11 -21.77 17.64
C ALA A 76 -32.35 -20.52 16.78
N ALA A 77 -32.39 -19.32 17.39
CA ALA A 77 -32.55 -18.06 16.68
C ALA A 77 -31.34 -17.73 15.78
N LEU A 78 -30.12 -17.91 16.28
CA LEU A 78 -28.87 -17.69 15.53
C LEU A 78 -28.75 -18.66 14.35
N GLN A 79 -29.09 -19.94 14.55
CA GLN A 79 -29.12 -20.93 13.47
C GLN A 79 -30.19 -20.60 12.43
N LYS A 80 -31.37 -20.14 12.85
CA LYS A 80 -32.43 -19.68 11.94
C LYS A 80 -31.98 -18.45 11.14
N ALA A 81 -31.14 -17.59 11.71
CA ALA A 81 -30.51 -16.47 11.02
C ALA A 81 -29.35 -16.88 10.08
N GLY A 82 -29.03 -18.18 10.01
CA GLY A 82 -27.99 -18.73 9.14
C GLY A 82 -26.58 -18.72 9.75
N LEU A 83 -26.44 -18.37 11.03
CA LEU A 83 -25.18 -18.35 11.76
C LEU A 83 -24.87 -19.74 12.31
N LYS A 84 -23.69 -20.26 12.02
CA LYS A 84 -23.25 -21.62 12.37
C LYS A 84 -22.19 -21.61 13.46
N VAL A 85 -21.29 -20.64 13.42
CA VAL A 85 -20.17 -20.49 14.35
C VAL A 85 -20.14 -19.08 14.92
N ARG A 86 -19.50 -18.90 16.08
CA ARG A 86 -19.43 -17.59 16.76
C ARG A 86 -18.80 -16.52 15.88
N TYR A 87 -17.81 -16.91 15.07
CA TYR A 87 -17.17 -16.02 14.10
C TYR A 87 -18.13 -15.40 13.09
N ASP A 88 -19.26 -16.05 12.80
CA ASP A 88 -20.26 -15.50 11.88
C ASP A 88 -20.93 -14.21 12.43
N LEU A 89 -20.78 -13.92 13.72
CA LEU A 89 -21.22 -12.65 14.32
C LEU A 89 -20.51 -11.42 13.70
N HIS A 90 -19.33 -11.59 13.11
CA HIS A 90 -18.60 -10.53 12.40
C HIS A 90 -19.22 -10.12 11.06
N HIS A 91 -20.21 -10.85 10.54
CA HIS A 91 -20.95 -10.43 9.36
C HIS A 91 -21.98 -9.33 9.71
N ASP A 92 -22.39 -8.53 8.73
CA ASP A 92 -23.44 -7.50 8.92
C ASP A 92 -24.72 -8.10 9.52
N TYR A 93 -25.15 -9.25 9.00
CA TYR A 93 -26.32 -9.97 9.50
C TYR A 93 -26.05 -10.67 10.85
N GLY A 94 -24.78 -10.95 11.17
CA GLY A 94 -24.34 -11.45 12.47
C GLY A 94 -24.47 -10.38 13.56
N ARG A 95 -24.03 -9.14 13.28
CA ARG A 95 -24.23 -7.98 14.16
C ARG A 95 -25.71 -7.71 14.44
N VAL A 96 -26.56 -7.79 13.41
CA VAL A 96 -28.03 -7.66 13.56
C VAL A 96 -28.58 -8.74 14.49
N ALA A 97 -28.13 -9.99 14.34
CA ALA A 97 -28.57 -11.09 15.20
C ALA A 97 -28.09 -10.90 16.65
N SER A 98 -26.84 -10.47 16.86
CA SER A 98 -26.30 -10.11 18.18
C SER A 98 -27.15 -9.03 18.85
N PHE A 99 -27.52 -7.97 18.11
CA PHE A 99 -28.43 -6.94 18.62
C PHE A 99 -29.83 -7.48 18.95
N ALA A 100 -30.38 -8.38 18.12
CA ALA A 100 -31.65 -9.02 18.40
C ALA A 100 -31.60 -9.87 19.69
N MET A 101 -30.49 -10.55 19.95
CA MET A 101 -30.28 -11.29 21.19
C MET A 101 -30.16 -10.38 22.40
N LEU A 102 -29.53 -9.20 22.27
CA LEU A 102 -29.51 -8.18 23.31
C LEU A 102 -30.93 -7.69 23.65
N VAL A 103 -31.77 -7.42 22.65
CA VAL A 103 -33.18 -7.04 22.87
C VAL A 103 -33.96 -8.17 23.57
N ALA A 104 -33.73 -9.43 23.18
CA ALA A 104 -34.34 -10.58 23.84
C ALA A 104 -33.91 -10.70 25.30
N ALA A 105 -32.61 -10.55 25.60
CA ALA A 105 -32.09 -10.60 26.97
C ALA A 105 -32.70 -9.51 27.86
N PHE A 106 -32.90 -8.29 27.33
CA PHE A 106 -33.61 -7.23 28.04
C PHE A 106 -35.10 -7.53 28.30
N ARG A 107 -35.78 -8.26 27.39
CA ARG A 107 -37.17 -8.69 27.60
C ARG A 107 -37.29 -9.74 28.69
N GLU A 108 -36.32 -10.64 28.73
CA GLU A 108 -36.26 -11.74 29.70
C GLU A 108 -35.74 -11.29 31.07
N ASP A 109 -35.20 -10.07 31.15
CA ASP A 109 -34.55 -9.50 32.33
C ASP A 109 -33.37 -10.35 32.85
N ASP A 110 -32.64 -10.98 31.94
CA ASP A 110 -31.52 -11.88 32.26
C ASP A 110 -30.19 -11.11 32.31
N ALA A 111 -29.72 -10.83 33.53
CA ALA A 111 -28.50 -10.05 33.76
C ALA A 111 -27.25 -10.65 33.09
N ALA A 112 -27.11 -11.98 33.07
CA ALA A 112 -25.94 -12.64 32.51
C ALA A 112 -25.96 -12.54 30.97
N HIS A 113 -27.10 -12.83 30.35
CA HIS A 113 -27.24 -12.71 28.89
C HIS A 113 -27.20 -11.25 28.42
N ILE A 114 -27.71 -10.29 29.19
CA ILE A 114 -27.55 -8.86 28.87
C ILE A 114 -26.07 -8.52 28.81
N ALA A 115 -25.29 -8.86 29.85
CA ALA A 115 -23.85 -8.57 29.87
C ALA A 115 -23.10 -9.27 28.72
N HIS A 116 -23.39 -10.55 28.48
CA HIS A 116 -22.79 -11.35 27.41
C HIS A 116 -23.04 -10.73 26.03
N TRP A 117 -24.29 -10.34 25.74
CA TRP A 117 -24.64 -9.77 24.44
C TRP A 117 -24.16 -8.33 24.28
N ILE A 118 -24.06 -7.53 25.36
CA ILE A 118 -23.37 -6.22 25.30
C ILE A 118 -21.90 -6.44 24.93
N ALA A 119 -21.20 -7.35 25.62
CA ALA A 119 -19.79 -7.62 25.38
C ALA A 119 -19.55 -8.14 23.96
N SER A 120 -20.27 -9.19 23.54
CA SER A 120 -20.19 -9.76 22.20
C SER A 120 -20.52 -8.75 21.11
N HIS A 121 -21.53 -7.88 21.32
CA HIS A 121 -21.90 -6.84 20.37
C HIS A 121 -20.84 -5.75 20.28
N SER A 122 -20.27 -5.35 21.43
CA SER A 122 -19.20 -4.36 21.49
C SER A 122 -17.95 -4.81 20.73
N HIS A 123 -17.61 -6.09 20.76
CA HIS A 123 -16.50 -6.68 20.00
C HIS A 123 -16.69 -6.51 18.50
N VAL A 124 -17.81 -7.01 17.97
CA VAL A 124 -18.06 -7.00 16.52
C VAL A 124 -18.32 -5.60 15.96
N ILE A 125 -18.63 -4.63 16.83
CA ILE A 125 -18.61 -3.20 16.52
C ILE A 125 -17.16 -2.71 16.53
N ALA A 126 -16.38 -2.96 17.58
CA ALA A 126 -15.00 -2.48 17.72
C ALA A 126 -14.11 -2.85 16.54
N ASP A 127 -14.29 -4.05 16.00
CA ASP A 127 -13.61 -4.49 14.78
C ASP A 127 -13.85 -3.55 13.60
N MET A 128 -15.03 -2.95 13.43
CA MET A 128 -15.29 -2.13 12.24
C MET A 128 -14.40 -0.89 12.17
N ALA A 129 -13.88 -0.42 13.30
CA ALA A 129 -12.97 0.72 13.38
C ALA A 129 -11.60 0.36 14.00
N ALA A 130 -11.26 -0.93 14.10
CA ALA A 130 -9.98 -1.37 14.65
C ALA A 130 -8.81 -0.81 13.82
N CYS A 131 -7.74 -0.37 14.48
CA CYS A 131 -6.68 0.35 13.76
C CYS A 131 -5.95 -0.54 12.74
N ASN A 132 -5.81 -1.84 13.03
CA ASN A 132 -5.21 -2.82 12.13
C ASN A 132 -6.09 -3.16 10.91
N HIS A 133 -7.31 -2.61 10.82
CA HIS A 133 -8.15 -2.74 9.63
C HIS A 133 -7.83 -1.69 8.58
N ASP A 134 -7.04 -0.66 8.91
CA ASP A 134 -6.41 0.18 7.91
C ASP A 134 -5.29 -0.60 7.16
N PRO A 135 -5.18 -0.48 5.82
CA PRO A 135 -4.20 -1.23 5.04
C PRO A 135 -2.73 -1.04 5.45
N ILE A 136 -2.32 0.19 5.82
CA ILE A 136 -0.93 0.45 6.18
C ILE A 136 -0.63 -0.06 7.59
N VAL A 137 -1.56 0.13 8.52
CA VAL A 137 -1.42 -0.37 9.89
C VAL A 137 -1.44 -1.89 9.90
N HIS A 138 -2.30 -2.53 9.10
CA HIS A 138 -2.27 -3.98 8.90
C HIS A 138 -0.89 -4.47 8.45
N SER A 139 -0.35 -3.83 7.41
CA SER A 139 0.96 -4.18 6.85
C SER A 139 2.07 -3.99 7.88
N ALA A 140 2.00 -2.92 8.68
CA ALA A 140 2.92 -2.65 9.77
C ALA A 140 2.85 -3.71 10.87
N THR A 141 1.65 -4.06 11.33
CA THR A 141 1.42 -5.04 12.40
C THR A 141 1.89 -6.44 11.99
N TYR A 142 1.41 -6.95 10.86
CA TYR A 142 1.53 -8.38 10.54
C TYR A 142 2.64 -8.70 9.55
N GLY A 143 3.11 -7.71 8.79
CA GLY A 143 4.26 -7.85 7.90
C GLY A 143 5.51 -7.21 8.49
N TRP A 144 5.57 -5.88 8.48
CA TRP A 144 6.79 -5.11 8.75
C TRP A 144 7.31 -5.28 10.18
N GLY A 145 6.42 -5.43 11.16
CA GLY A 145 6.76 -5.75 12.55
C GLY A 145 7.51 -7.08 12.66
N PRO A 146 6.91 -8.22 12.27
CA PRO A 146 7.59 -9.51 12.21
C PRO A 146 8.87 -9.52 11.37
N TRP A 147 8.89 -8.76 10.27
CA TRP A 147 10.07 -8.63 9.40
C TRP A 147 11.15 -7.70 9.97
N LYS A 148 10.86 -7.01 11.09
CA LYS A 148 11.75 -6.04 11.75
C LYS A 148 12.26 -4.96 10.81
N VAL A 149 11.35 -4.39 10.02
CA VAL A 149 11.69 -3.28 9.12
C VAL A 149 12.25 -2.12 9.93
N LYS A 150 13.39 -1.59 9.49
CA LYS A 150 14.14 -0.53 10.18
C LYS A 150 13.48 0.83 10.01
N LEU A 151 13.37 1.55 11.10
CA LEU A 151 12.92 2.94 11.18
C LEU A 151 14.10 3.91 10.92
N PRO A 152 13.84 5.21 10.65
CA PRO A 152 14.89 6.17 10.32
C PRO A 152 16.06 6.27 11.31
N HIS A 153 15.85 6.06 12.62
CA HIS A 153 16.86 6.19 13.68
C HIS A 153 17.19 4.84 14.36
N ASP A 154 17.34 3.79 13.57
CA ASP A 154 17.80 2.43 13.96
C ASP A 154 16.84 1.55 14.78
N ALA A 155 15.74 2.10 15.31
CA ALA A 155 14.67 1.26 15.87
C ALA A 155 14.01 0.41 14.76
N ASP A 156 13.09 -0.47 15.14
CA ASP A 156 12.40 -1.33 14.17
C ASP A 156 10.92 -1.51 14.49
N MET A 157 10.15 -1.84 13.45
CA MET A 157 8.70 -1.97 13.50
C MET A 157 8.19 -3.01 14.50
N SER A 158 9.01 -3.98 14.95
CA SER A 158 8.56 -4.94 15.98
C SER A 158 8.32 -4.27 17.34
N ARG A 159 8.97 -3.11 17.58
CA ARG A 159 8.76 -2.27 18.76
C ARG A 159 7.56 -1.33 18.60
N VAL A 160 7.11 -1.08 17.37
CA VAL A 160 5.92 -0.28 17.03
C VAL A 160 4.66 -1.11 17.15
N ALA A 161 4.68 -2.37 16.69
CA ALA A 161 3.50 -3.24 16.65
C ALA A 161 2.70 -3.35 17.97
N PRO A 162 3.31 -3.39 19.17
CA PRO A 162 2.56 -3.41 20.44
C PRO A 162 1.76 -2.12 20.73
N LEU A 163 2.10 -1.01 20.07
CA LEU A 163 1.37 0.26 20.20
C LEU A 163 0.23 0.39 19.18
N LEU A 164 0.09 -0.56 18.25
CA LEU A 164 -1.00 -0.59 17.27
C LEU A 164 -2.21 -1.32 17.87
N ASP A 165 -2.53 -1.02 19.12
CA ASP A 165 -3.62 -1.62 19.89
C ASP A 165 -4.17 -0.55 20.86
N LEU A 166 -5.49 -0.50 21.02
CA LEU A 166 -6.16 0.42 21.95
C LEU A 166 -5.61 0.29 23.37
N ALA A 167 -5.25 -0.91 23.81
CA ALA A 167 -4.71 -1.17 25.14
C ALA A 167 -3.46 -0.36 25.46
N GLY A 168 -2.64 -0.03 24.45
CA GLY A 168 -1.48 0.84 24.64
C GLY A 168 -1.86 2.27 25.03
N SER A 169 -2.99 2.77 24.53
CA SER A 169 -3.51 4.11 24.87
C SER A 169 -4.35 4.08 26.14
N ALA A 170 -5.26 3.11 26.27
CA ALA A 170 -6.18 3.01 27.40
C ALA A 170 -5.47 2.81 28.74
N HIS A 171 -4.36 2.07 28.77
CA HIS A 171 -3.59 1.84 29.99
C HIS A 171 -2.53 2.91 30.29
N ASP A 172 -2.32 3.86 29.38
CA ASP A 172 -1.32 4.91 29.57
C ASP A 172 -1.87 6.04 30.46
N THR A 173 -1.27 6.20 31.63
CA THR A 173 -1.65 7.22 32.62
C THR A 173 -1.01 8.59 32.37
N ALA A 174 -0.25 8.73 31.28
CA ALA A 174 0.48 9.94 30.91
C ALA A 174 -0.15 10.65 29.70
N GLY A 175 -1.47 10.51 29.53
CA GLY A 175 -2.27 11.21 28.52
C GLY A 175 -3.11 10.29 27.64
N GLY A 176 -2.73 9.01 27.49
CA GLY A 176 -3.47 8.08 26.65
C GLY A 176 -4.90 7.80 27.12
N ALA A 177 -5.08 7.48 28.41
CA ALA A 177 -6.39 7.21 28.99
C ALA A 177 -7.31 8.46 28.95
N GLU A 178 -6.73 9.64 29.16
CA GLU A 178 -7.46 10.93 29.05
C GLU A 178 -7.89 11.21 27.61
N ALA A 179 -7.02 10.96 26.63
CA ALA A 179 -7.34 11.11 25.22
C ALA A 179 -8.48 10.16 24.79
N PHE A 180 -8.48 8.91 25.28
CA PHE A 180 -9.54 7.95 25.01
C PHE A 180 -10.88 8.38 25.65
N ALA A 181 -10.88 8.76 26.93
CA ALA A 181 -12.08 9.25 27.61
C ALA A 181 -12.65 10.51 26.94
N SER A 182 -11.79 11.48 26.61
CA SER A 182 -12.16 12.71 25.90
C SER A 182 -12.73 12.44 24.50
N ALA A 183 -12.21 11.42 23.80
CA ALA A 183 -12.78 10.99 22.53
C ALA A 183 -14.18 10.40 22.68
N ILE A 184 -14.42 9.58 23.71
CA ILE A 184 -15.75 9.04 24.02
C ILE A 184 -16.74 10.19 24.27
N ASP A 185 -16.38 11.15 25.13
CA ASP A 185 -17.26 12.26 25.48
C ASP A 185 -17.61 13.13 24.26
N ARG A 186 -16.63 13.37 23.38
CA ARG A 186 -16.83 14.16 22.16
C ARG A 186 -17.70 13.46 21.12
N LEU A 187 -17.61 12.13 21.03
CA LEU A 187 -18.28 11.32 20.00
C LEU A 187 -19.59 10.70 20.49
N MET A 188 -20.00 10.97 21.72
CA MET A 188 -21.13 10.31 22.37
C MET A 188 -22.39 10.34 21.50
N LEU A 189 -23.04 9.18 21.41
CA LEU A 189 -24.29 8.98 20.70
C LEU A 189 -25.35 8.53 21.72
N HIS A 190 -26.59 8.93 21.49
CA HIS A 190 -27.74 8.51 22.28
C HIS A 190 -28.84 8.00 21.38
N ASP A 191 -29.78 7.26 21.96
CA ASP A 191 -31.01 6.85 21.31
C ASP A 191 -31.76 8.05 20.73
N ASP A 192 -31.95 8.02 19.41
CA ASP A 192 -32.62 9.07 18.63
C ASP A 192 -34.09 8.72 18.32
N GLY A 193 -34.63 7.67 18.94
CA GLY A 193 -36.01 7.24 18.77
C GLY A 193 -36.28 6.39 17.53
N ARG A 194 -35.23 5.96 16.81
CA ARG A 194 -35.35 5.06 15.64
C ARG A 194 -36.16 3.80 15.93
N ASP A 195 -36.91 3.32 14.95
CA ASP A 195 -37.60 2.04 15.05
C ASP A 195 -36.64 0.84 14.82
N GLY A 196 -37.16 -0.37 15.02
CA GLY A 196 -36.35 -1.58 14.85
C GLY A 196 -35.81 -1.77 13.42
N LEU A 197 -36.55 -1.33 12.39
CA LEU A 197 -36.12 -1.44 10.99
C LEU A 197 -34.98 -0.46 10.68
N GLN A 198 -35.09 0.77 11.18
CA GLN A 198 -34.05 1.78 11.08
C GLN A 198 -32.78 1.34 11.83
N GLN A 199 -32.91 0.71 13.00
CA GLN A 199 -31.76 0.20 13.74
C GLN A 199 -31.08 -0.98 13.04
N VAL A 200 -31.85 -1.92 12.48
CA VAL A 200 -31.28 -3.00 11.65
C VAL A 200 -30.52 -2.41 10.46
N HIS A 201 -31.11 -1.42 9.79
CA HIS A 201 -30.45 -0.75 8.67
C HIS A 201 -29.13 -0.10 9.09
N GLU A 202 -29.11 0.64 10.19
CA GLU A 202 -27.89 1.26 10.73
C GLU A 202 -26.79 0.21 11.00
N ILE A 203 -27.11 -0.86 11.74
CA ILE A 203 -26.13 -1.88 12.12
C ILE A 203 -25.50 -2.54 10.87
N MET A 204 -26.29 -2.71 9.80
CA MET A 204 -25.80 -3.24 8.53
C MET A 204 -24.80 -2.31 7.83
N LEU A 205 -24.71 -1.02 8.22
CA LEU A 205 -23.75 -0.06 7.66
C LEU A 205 -22.46 0.05 8.47
N TYR A 206 -22.38 -0.55 9.66
CA TYR A 206 -21.22 -0.39 10.55
C TYR A 206 -19.88 -0.76 9.93
N GLY A 207 -19.80 -1.79 9.08
CA GLY A 207 -18.54 -2.12 8.39
C GLY A 207 -18.06 -0.99 7.48
N HIS A 208 -18.97 -0.42 6.70
CA HIS A 208 -18.66 0.65 5.76
C HIS A 208 -18.37 1.98 6.45
N GLU A 209 -19.15 2.31 7.49
CA GLU A 209 -18.90 3.50 8.30
C GLU A 209 -17.63 3.39 9.13
N GLY A 210 -17.34 2.21 9.68
CA GLY A 210 -16.14 1.93 10.44
C GLY A 210 -14.89 2.07 9.57
N ALA A 211 -14.88 1.47 8.37
CA ALA A 211 -13.81 1.66 7.41
C ALA A 211 -13.64 3.13 6.97
N ARG A 212 -14.75 3.87 6.80
CA ARG A 212 -14.73 5.33 6.55
C ARG A 212 -14.16 6.12 7.72
N PHE A 213 -14.41 5.68 8.93
CA PHE A 213 -13.88 6.31 10.13
C PHE A 213 -12.39 5.96 10.34
N CYS A 214 -11.97 4.75 9.97
CA CYS A 214 -10.61 4.26 10.19
C CYS A 214 -9.59 4.82 9.17
N SER A 215 -9.95 4.90 7.89
CA SER A 215 -8.97 5.24 6.84
C SER A 215 -8.31 6.63 6.90
N PRO A 216 -8.92 7.70 7.46
CA PRO A 216 -8.25 8.98 7.65
C PRO A 216 -7.23 8.96 8.81
N ARG A 217 -7.22 7.87 9.59
CA ARG A 217 -6.50 7.73 10.87
C ARG A 217 -5.32 6.78 10.80
N GLY A 218 -5.35 5.73 9.97
CA GLY A 218 -4.30 4.71 9.94
C GLY A 218 -2.88 5.23 9.73
N VAL A 219 -2.68 6.16 8.79
CA VAL A 219 -1.38 6.82 8.56
C VAL A 219 -0.90 7.57 9.82
N LYS A 220 -1.80 8.28 10.51
CA LYS A 220 -1.48 9.03 11.73
C LYS A 220 -1.12 8.09 12.89
N VAL A 221 -1.84 6.98 13.04
CA VAL A 221 -1.51 5.93 14.02
C VAL A 221 -0.08 5.44 13.81
N LEU A 222 0.26 5.03 12.58
CA LEU A 222 1.60 4.50 12.30
C LEU A 222 2.69 5.58 12.44
N GLN A 223 2.41 6.81 11.99
CA GLN A 223 3.32 7.95 12.12
C GLN A 223 3.62 8.25 13.59
N GLY A 224 2.60 8.37 14.44
CA GLY A 224 2.75 8.67 15.85
C GLY A 224 3.47 7.55 16.61
N ALA A 225 3.10 6.29 16.36
CA ALA A 225 3.73 5.13 16.97
C ALA A 225 5.22 5.00 16.59
N ALA A 226 5.55 5.20 15.31
CA ALA A 226 6.93 5.15 14.87
C ALA A 226 7.76 6.33 15.40
N ALA A 227 7.22 7.56 15.40
CA ALA A 227 7.91 8.73 15.95
C ALA A 227 8.23 8.57 17.44
N TRP A 228 7.29 8.00 18.22
CA TRP A 228 7.53 7.69 19.62
C TRP A 228 8.60 6.61 19.81
N ILE A 229 8.51 5.49 19.09
CA ILE A 229 9.44 4.37 19.25
C ILE A 229 10.85 4.69 18.77
N ASP A 230 10.98 5.45 17.68
CA ASP A 230 12.25 5.72 17.02
C ASP A 230 12.98 6.93 17.62
N ALA A 231 12.24 7.97 18.00
CA ALA A 231 12.83 9.26 18.42
C ALA A 231 12.34 9.77 19.79
N GLN A 232 11.46 9.04 20.47
CA GLN A 232 10.81 9.51 21.72
C GLN A 232 10.10 10.86 21.53
N ASP A 233 9.55 11.11 20.34
CA ASP A 233 8.84 12.35 20.02
C ASP A 233 7.50 12.42 20.77
N LEU A 234 7.35 13.44 21.61
CA LEU A 234 6.15 13.67 22.41
C LEU A 234 4.95 14.07 21.56
N ASN A 235 5.16 14.83 20.48
CA ASN A 235 4.07 15.23 19.58
C ASN A 235 3.54 14.01 18.82
N GLY A 236 4.43 13.13 18.34
CA GLY A 236 4.07 11.86 17.75
C GLY A 236 3.30 10.94 18.71
N ARG A 237 3.71 10.89 19.99
CA ARG A 237 2.99 10.13 21.03
C ARG A 237 1.60 10.69 21.31
N GLU A 238 1.45 12.00 21.40
CA GLU A 238 0.14 12.64 21.58
C GLU A 238 -0.78 12.38 20.39
N LEU A 239 -0.27 12.53 19.16
CA LEU A 239 -0.99 12.20 17.93
C LEU A 239 -1.48 10.74 17.93
N LEU A 240 -0.63 9.80 18.33
CA LEU A 240 -0.98 8.38 18.44
C LEU A 240 -2.16 8.17 19.38
N TRP A 241 -2.09 8.70 20.60
CA TRP A 241 -3.12 8.52 21.61
C TRP A 241 -4.46 9.14 21.23
N GLN A 242 -4.44 10.37 20.72
CA GLN A 242 -5.66 11.02 20.22
C GLN A 242 -6.29 10.17 19.12
N THR A 243 -5.49 9.66 18.20
CA THR A 243 -5.99 8.91 17.04
C THR A 243 -6.51 7.53 17.43
N ILE A 244 -5.77 6.74 18.23
CA ILE A 244 -6.23 5.43 18.70
C ILE A 244 -7.42 5.57 19.65
N GLY A 245 -7.41 6.57 20.53
CA GLY A 245 -8.54 6.87 21.42
C GLY A 245 -9.82 7.16 20.63
N GLU A 246 -9.74 7.89 19.52
CA GLU A 246 -10.88 8.08 18.61
C GLU A 246 -11.40 6.78 18.00
N LEU A 247 -10.50 5.89 17.57
CA LEU A 247 -10.88 4.58 17.00
C LEU A 247 -11.58 3.70 18.05
N GLY A 248 -11.06 3.66 19.28
CA GLY A 248 -11.72 2.96 20.39
C GLY A 248 -13.08 3.58 20.74
N ALA A 249 -13.14 4.92 20.78
CA ALA A 249 -14.36 5.64 21.15
C ALA A 249 -15.51 5.39 20.16
N TRP A 250 -15.19 5.21 18.87
CA TRP A 250 -16.17 4.86 17.84
C TRP A 250 -17.02 3.65 18.22
N ALA A 251 -16.40 2.64 18.82
CA ALA A 251 -17.06 1.41 19.24
C ALA A 251 -17.93 1.65 20.48
N VAL A 252 -17.33 2.26 21.51
CA VAL A 252 -17.97 2.53 22.80
C VAL A 252 -19.27 3.30 22.61
N VAL A 253 -19.25 4.42 21.88
CA VAL A 253 -20.42 5.30 21.74
C VAL A 253 -21.56 4.65 20.94
N ARG A 254 -21.23 3.79 19.96
CA ARG A 254 -22.23 3.02 19.21
C ARG A 254 -22.83 1.90 20.03
N THR A 255 -22.00 1.16 20.77
CA THR A 255 -22.50 0.14 21.70
C THR A 255 -23.43 0.74 22.75
N LEU A 256 -23.06 1.87 23.35
CA LEU A 256 -23.91 2.55 24.35
C LEU A 256 -25.25 2.98 23.76
N ARG A 257 -25.26 3.62 22.58
CA ARG A 257 -26.49 3.93 21.85
C ARG A 257 -27.31 2.67 21.59
N ASP A 258 -26.68 1.60 21.12
CA ASP A 258 -27.39 0.37 20.78
C ASP A 258 -27.99 -0.27 22.04
N VAL A 259 -27.33 -0.18 23.19
CA VAL A 259 -27.93 -0.57 24.48
C VAL A 259 -29.17 0.25 24.80
N GLU A 260 -29.12 1.59 24.70
CA GLU A 260 -30.27 2.46 24.95
C GLU A 260 -31.46 2.11 24.02
N VAL A 261 -31.17 1.92 22.72
CA VAL A 261 -32.17 1.51 21.72
C VAL A 261 -32.73 0.12 22.06
N ALA A 262 -31.90 -0.84 22.44
CA ALA A 262 -32.33 -2.19 22.79
C ALA A 262 -33.26 -2.19 24.01
N MET A 263 -32.93 -1.41 25.03
CA MET A 263 -33.76 -1.25 26.23
C MET A 263 -35.14 -0.66 25.90
N ARG A 264 -35.19 0.33 25.00
CA ARG A 264 -36.47 0.89 24.54
C ARG A 264 -37.27 -0.13 23.74
N LEU A 265 -36.66 -0.80 22.77
CA LEU A 265 -37.34 -1.77 21.91
C LEU A 265 -37.80 -3.01 22.67
N ALA A 266 -37.09 -3.41 23.74
CA ALA A 266 -37.51 -4.50 24.62
C ALA A 266 -38.85 -4.23 25.32
N LYS A 267 -39.25 -2.97 25.53
CA LYS A 267 -40.55 -2.57 26.11
C LYS A 267 -41.71 -2.67 25.11
N THR A 268 -41.45 -3.13 23.89
CA THR A 268 -42.41 -3.24 22.79
C THR A 268 -42.42 -4.66 22.22
N ASP A 269 -43.44 -4.98 21.42
CA ASP A 269 -43.52 -6.24 20.66
C ASP A 269 -42.72 -6.23 19.35
N THR A 270 -41.85 -5.23 19.13
CA THR A 270 -41.07 -5.09 17.89
C THR A 270 -40.11 -6.27 17.71
N VAL A 271 -40.27 -7.04 16.63
CA VAL A 271 -39.35 -8.10 16.29
C VAL A 271 -38.13 -7.51 15.56
N ILE A 272 -36.94 -7.83 16.05
CA ILE A 272 -35.67 -7.46 15.41
C ILE A 272 -35.25 -8.63 14.54
N GLU A 273 -35.43 -8.48 13.23
CA GLU A 273 -35.00 -9.48 12.27
C GLU A 273 -34.58 -8.84 10.95
N ARG A 274 -33.72 -9.56 10.24
CA ARG A 274 -33.36 -9.24 8.87
C ARG A 274 -34.54 -9.56 7.96
N THR A 275 -34.89 -8.62 7.09
CA THR A 275 -35.93 -8.78 6.07
C THR A 275 -35.37 -8.47 4.67
N PRO A 276 -36.03 -8.94 3.59
CA PRO A 276 -35.65 -8.52 2.24
C PRO A 276 -35.70 -6.99 2.03
N ALA A 277 -36.55 -6.28 2.78
CA ALA A 277 -36.65 -4.83 2.73
C ALA A 277 -35.42 -4.15 3.36
N THR A 278 -34.97 -4.61 4.54
CA THR A 278 -33.76 -4.09 5.19
C THR A 278 -32.52 -4.37 4.34
N ASP A 279 -32.43 -5.54 3.71
CA ASP A 279 -31.33 -5.87 2.81
C ASP A 279 -31.26 -4.96 1.59
N THR A 280 -32.43 -4.67 1.00
CA THR A 280 -32.53 -3.81 -0.17
C THR A 280 -32.15 -2.37 0.19
N ALA A 281 -32.62 -1.88 1.34
CA ALA A 281 -32.28 -0.55 1.85
C ALA A 281 -30.79 -0.42 2.15
N ALA A 282 -30.21 -1.37 2.91
CA ALA A 282 -28.79 -1.39 3.24
C ALA A 282 -27.93 -1.44 1.97
N LYS A 283 -28.28 -2.28 0.99
CA LYS A 283 -27.56 -2.33 -0.29
C LYS A 283 -27.58 -0.99 -1.04
N ALA A 284 -28.72 -0.30 -1.05
CA ALA A 284 -28.84 1.01 -1.70
C ALA A 284 -28.04 2.10 -0.95
N ALA A 285 -28.03 2.06 0.38
CA ALA A 285 -27.23 2.96 1.21
C ALA A 285 -25.73 2.71 1.03
N ILE A 286 -25.28 1.45 1.03
CA ILE A 286 -23.88 1.08 0.74
C ILE A 286 -23.48 1.56 -0.65
N GLU A 287 -24.32 1.36 -1.67
CA GLU A 287 -24.03 1.86 -3.02
C GLU A 287 -23.88 3.39 -3.03
N THR A 288 -24.71 4.11 -2.27
CA THR A 288 -24.60 5.57 -2.14
C THR A 288 -23.29 5.97 -1.47
N LEU A 289 -22.95 5.36 -0.31
CA LEU A 289 -21.69 5.60 0.40
C LEU A 289 -20.47 5.31 -0.51
N MET A 290 -20.52 4.20 -1.25
CA MET A 290 -19.48 3.82 -2.21
C MET A 290 -19.36 4.79 -3.37
N ARG A 291 -20.41 5.50 -3.78
CA ARG A 291 -20.35 6.51 -4.85
C ARG A 291 -19.81 7.84 -4.34
N GLU A 292 -20.19 8.22 -3.11
CA GLU A 292 -19.82 9.50 -2.51
C GLU A 292 -18.39 9.55 -1.97
N ARG A 293 -17.84 8.40 -1.52
CA ARG A 293 -16.50 8.32 -0.93
C ARG A 293 -15.44 8.92 -1.84
N ARG A 294 -14.60 9.83 -1.37
CA ARG A 294 -13.47 10.35 -2.16
C ARG A 294 -12.17 9.61 -1.85
N LEU A 295 -11.27 9.54 -2.84
CA LEU A 295 -9.93 8.96 -2.62
C LEU A 295 -9.11 9.75 -1.59
N ASP A 296 -9.27 11.07 -1.51
CA ASP A 296 -8.55 11.92 -0.57
C ASP A 296 -9.09 11.88 0.87
N GLU A 297 -10.19 11.17 1.12
CA GLU A 297 -10.60 10.80 2.48
C GLU A 297 -9.67 9.72 3.07
N ASP A 298 -9.03 8.90 2.23
CA ASP A 298 -8.06 7.91 2.70
C ASP A 298 -6.69 8.58 2.88
N ALA A 299 -6.19 8.62 4.11
CA ALA A 299 -4.92 9.29 4.43
C ALA A 299 -3.72 8.68 3.70
N LEU A 300 -3.82 7.40 3.31
CA LEU A 300 -2.81 6.70 2.50
C LEU A 300 -2.70 7.29 1.09
N PHE A 301 -3.79 7.81 0.53
CA PHE A 301 -3.86 8.31 -0.84
C PHE A 301 -3.82 9.82 -0.95
N ALA A 302 -4.40 10.55 0.00
CA ALA A 302 -4.52 12.01 -0.07
C ALA A 302 -3.22 12.75 -0.48
N PRO A 303 -2.01 12.37 0.01
CA PRO A 303 -0.76 13.06 -0.37
C PRO A 303 -0.24 12.73 -1.77
N ILE A 304 -0.76 11.69 -2.42
CA ILE A 304 -0.20 11.14 -3.67
C ILE A 304 -1.12 11.29 -4.88
N LEU A 305 -2.33 11.83 -4.69
CA LEU A 305 -3.27 12.01 -5.79
C LEU A 305 -2.76 13.06 -6.78
N ARG A 306 -2.89 12.72 -8.06
CA ARG A 306 -2.66 13.64 -9.16
C ARG A 306 -3.66 13.36 -10.27
N ASP A 307 -4.52 14.33 -10.55
CA ASP A 307 -5.43 14.29 -11.68
C ASP A 307 -4.71 14.41 -13.02
N LEU A 308 -5.20 13.69 -14.03
CA LEU A 308 -4.75 13.82 -15.41
C LEU A 308 -5.09 15.22 -15.95
N GLN A 309 -4.08 15.93 -16.46
CA GLN A 309 -4.25 17.26 -17.05
C GLN A 309 -4.38 17.19 -18.59
N PRO A 310 -5.08 18.14 -19.23
CA PRO A 310 -5.20 18.17 -20.70
C PRO A 310 -3.86 18.22 -21.45
N ALA A 311 -2.83 18.80 -20.83
CA ALA A 311 -1.49 18.91 -21.41
C ALA A 311 -0.64 17.64 -21.24
N ASP A 312 -1.08 16.69 -20.41
CA ASP A 312 -0.33 15.48 -20.13
C ASP A 312 -0.20 14.59 -21.36
N LYS A 313 1.01 14.05 -21.54
CA LYS A 313 1.36 13.09 -22.59
C LYS A 313 2.23 12.00 -22.00
N ASP A 314 2.01 10.78 -22.46
CA ASP A 314 2.79 9.59 -22.13
C ASP A 314 3.01 9.35 -20.62
N VAL A 315 2.04 9.73 -19.79
CA VAL A 315 2.11 9.52 -18.33
C VAL A 315 1.76 8.08 -17.96
N ILE A 316 2.25 7.64 -16.80
CA ILE A 316 1.91 6.35 -16.20
C ILE A 316 0.64 6.52 -15.34
N GLY A 317 -0.43 5.85 -15.69
CA GLY A 317 -1.64 5.79 -14.87
C GLY A 317 -1.49 4.74 -13.77
N VAL A 318 -1.86 5.06 -12.54
CA VAL A 318 -1.96 4.10 -11.43
C VAL A 318 -3.40 4.07 -10.93
N VAL A 319 -4.02 2.89 -10.96
CA VAL A 319 -5.42 2.71 -10.52
C VAL A 319 -5.46 2.50 -9.01
N LEU A 320 -6.32 3.27 -8.34
CA LEU A 320 -6.56 3.25 -6.90
C LEU A 320 -8.01 2.88 -6.61
N GLU A 321 -8.24 2.27 -5.45
CA GLU A 321 -9.56 1.91 -4.93
C GLU A 321 -9.66 2.34 -3.45
N PRO A 322 -10.64 3.20 -3.07
CA PRO A 322 -10.86 3.60 -1.68
C PRO A 322 -11.16 2.42 -0.76
N THR A 323 -10.92 2.56 0.53
CA THR A 323 -11.21 1.55 1.55
C THR A 323 -12.70 1.50 1.90
N TRP A 324 -13.38 0.40 1.56
CA TRP A 324 -14.84 0.25 1.70
C TRP A 324 -15.24 -0.43 3.00
N ASP A 325 -14.66 -1.60 3.23
CA ASP A 325 -14.95 -2.51 4.33
C ASP A 325 -13.70 -3.37 4.54
N MET A 326 -13.57 -3.97 5.71
CA MET A 326 -12.45 -4.83 6.03
C MET A 326 -12.38 -6.01 5.04
N ASN A 327 -11.22 -6.19 4.41
CA ASN A 327 -10.89 -7.36 3.59
C ASN A 327 -11.76 -7.57 2.33
N ASP A 328 -12.66 -6.63 1.99
CA ASP A 328 -13.49 -6.68 0.79
C ASP A 328 -13.21 -5.49 -0.15
N ALA A 329 -13.10 -5.78 -1.44
CA ALA A 329 -12.74 -4.84 -2.50
C ALA A 329 -12.79 -5.52 -3.87
N MET A 330 -12.96 -4.73 -4.93
CA MET A 330 -12.87 -5.21 -6.31
C MET A 330 -11.44 -5.66 -6.65
N LEU A 331 -10.44 -4.81 -6.41
CA LEU A 331 -9.01 -5.06 -6.67
C LEU A 331 -8.30 -5.74 -5.48
N GLY A 332 -9.03 -6.01 -4.40
CA GLY A 332 -8.54 -6.67 -3.21
C GLY A 332 -7.94 -5.70 -2.21
N PHE A 333 -8.14 -6.01 -0.93
CA PHE A 333 -7.88 -5.06 0.14
C PHE A 333 -6.41 -4.60 0.19
N SER A 334 -5.49 -5.58 0.16
CA SER A 334 -4.05 -5.35 0.28
C SER A 334 -3.45 -4.55 -0.88
N SER A 335 -4.12 -4.43 -2.03
CA SER A 335 -3.60 -3.68 -3.18
C SER A 335 -3.26 -2.21 -2.87
N ARG A 336 -3.88 -1.62 -1.85
CA ARG A 336 -3.78 -0.19 -1.51
C ARG A 336 -2.36 0.23 -1.13
N VAL A 337 -1.67 -0.57 -0.30
CA VAL A 337 -0.30 -0.24 0.14
C VAL A 337 0.69 -0.31 -1.01
N GLN A 338 0.63 -1.36 -1.84
CA GLN A 338 1.48 -1.51 -3.02
C GLN A 338 1.16 -0.47 -4.10
N SER A 339 -0.11 -0.08 -4.25
CA SER A 339 -0.50 0.99 -5.17
C SER A 339 0.05 2.34 -4.71
N ALA A 340 -0.10 2.67 -3.43
CA ALA A 340 0.48 3.88 -2.85
C ALA A 340 2.02 3.89 -2.97
N ALA A 341 2.67 2.76 -2.68
CA ALA A 341 4.11 2.58 -2.84
C ALA A 341 4.55 2.77 -4.29
N THR A 342 3.78 2.26 -5.24
CA THR A 342 4.02 2.46 -6.68
C THR A 342 3.99 3.93 -7.06
N VAL A 343 2.96 4.68 -6.64
CA VAL A 343 2.86 6.12 -6.94
C VAL A 343 4.02 6.90 -6.30
N ARG A 344 4.34 6.64 -5.04
CA ARG A 344 5.45 7.30 -4.34
C ARG A 344 6.80 7.02 -4.98
N THR A 345 7.03 5.78 -5.44
CA THR A 345 8.23 5.45 -6.20
C THR A 345 8.30 6.22 -7.52
N LEU A 346 7.19 6.38 -8.25
CA LEU A 346 7.15 7.20 -9.47
C LEU A 346 7.44 8.68 -9.16
N GLN A 347 6.85 9.24 -8.10
CA GLN A 347 7.11 10.62 -7.64
C GLN A 347 8.59 10.83 -7.32
N LYS A 348 9.17 9.94 -6.52
CA LYS A 348 10.58 9.99 -6.11
C LYS A 348 11.54 9.93 -7.29
N LEU A 349 11.18 9.17 -8.33
CA LEU A 349 11.96 9.04 -9.56
C LEU A 349 11.60 10.10 -10.62
N ASN A 350 10.79 11.11 -10.25
CA ASN A 350 10.31 12.17 -11.15
C ASN A 350 9.67 11.63 -12.44
N ARG A 351 8.95 10.50 -12.35
CA ARG A 351 8.25 9.90 -13.48
C ARG A 351 6.88 10.53 -13.66
N PRO A 352 6.53 11.03 -14.87
CA PRO A 352 5.19 11.53 -15.13
C PRO A 352 4.14 10.45 -14.88
N HIS A 353 3.20 10.72 -13.97
CA HIS A 353 2.15 9.79 -13.59
C HIS A 353 0.83 10.50 -13.31
N ALA A 354 -0.28 9.78 -13.31
CA ALA A 354 -1.58 10.26 -12.82
C ALA A 354 -2.29 9.12 -12.06
N THR A 355 -3.14 9.48 -11.10
CA THR A 355 -3.91 8.51 -10.31
C THR A 355 -5.33 8.42 -10.81
N PHE A 356 -5.89 7.21 -10.86
CA PHE A 356 -7.24 6.97 -11.35
C PHE A 356 -8.06 6.21 -10.33
N ASP A 357 -9.27 6.69 -10.08
CA ASP A 357 -10.26 5.95 -9.30
C ASP A 357 -10.89 4.84 -10.15
N VAL A 358 -10.84 3.60 -9.68
CA VAL A 358 -11.45 2.45 -10.38
C VAL A 358 -12.93 2.66 -10.70
N ARG A 359 -13.67 3.38 -9.86
CA ARG A 359 -15.11 3.68 -10.08
C ARG A 359 -15.30 4.62 -11.25
N ARG A 360 -14.47 5.65 -11.36
CA ARG A 360 -14.52 6.58 -12.49
C ARG A 360 -14.17 5.87 -13.79
N LEU A 361 -13.20 4.94 -13.76
CA LEU A 361 -12.88 4.12 -14.95
C LEU A 361 -14.04 3.19 -15.36
N LEU A 362 -14.82 2.69 -14.40
CA LEU A 362 -16.02 1.88 -14.68
C LEU A 362 -17.14 2.71 -15.32
N GLU A 363 -17.28 3.97 -14.93
CA GLU A 363 -18.35 4.87 -15.41
C GLU A 363 -17.98 5.60 -16.71
N GLU A 364 -16.75 6.12 -16.78
CA GLU A 364 -16.27 7.00 -17.85
C GLU A 364 -15.42 6.25 -18.90
N GLY A 365 -14.95 5.04 -18.59
CA GLY A 365 -14.01 4.28 -19.41
C GLY A 365 -12.55 4.70 -19.22
N MET A 366 -11.66 4.12 -20.03
CA MET A 366 -10.22 4.39 -19.96
C MET A 366 -9.82 5.67 -20.70
N PRO A 367 -8.83 6.43 -20.19
CA PRO A 367 -8.33 7.65 -20.84
C PRO A 367 -7.70 7.38 -22.22
N SER A 368 -7.30 8.45 -22.91
CA SER A 368 -6.59 8.33 -24.18
C SER A 368 -5.19 7.71 -23.99
N PRO A 369 -4.82 6.64 -24.74
CA PRO A 369 -3.48 6.08 -24.75
C PRO A 369 -2.34 7.06 -25.10
N LYS A 370 -2.68 8.18 -25.74
CA LYS A 370 -1.70 9.25 -26.05
C LYS A 370 -1.35 10.10 -24.83
N GLN A 371 -2.27 10.18 -23.86
CA GLN A 371 -2.04 10.93 -22.62
C GLN A 371 -1.50 10.00 -21.55
N VAL A 372 -2.10 8.82 -21.42
CA VAL A 372 -1.69 7.77 -20.49
C VAL A 372 -1.18 6.61 -21.31
N ALA A 373 0.13 6.37 -21.37
CA ALA A 373 0.70 5.35 -22.25
C ALA A 373 0.65 3.94 -21.62
N LEU A 374 0.63 3.87 -20.28
CA LEU A 374 0.63 2.65 -19.50
C LEU A 374 -0.30 2.80 -18.29
N MET A 375 -1.17 1.82 -18.08
CA MET A 375 -1.98 1.70 -16.87
C MET A 375 -1.40 0.60 -15.97
N VAL A 376 -1.04 0.95 -14.74
CA VAL A 376 -0.58 0.02 -13.70
C VAL A 376 -1.74 -0.27 -12.76
N ILE A 377 -2.07 -1.56 -12.62
CA ILE A 377 -3.17 -2.01 -11.76
C ILE A 377 -2.61 -3.06 -10.80
N VAL A 378 -2.64 -2.74 -9.52
CA VAL A 378 -2.37 -3.71 -8.45
C VAL A 378 -3.68 -4.36 -8.05
N ALA A 379 -3.78 -5.67 -8.24
CA ALA A 379 -5.01 -6.41 -8.00
C ALA A 379 -4.69 -7.72 -7.28
N THR A 380 -4.89 -7.73 -5.96
CA THR A 380 -4.74 -8.95 -5.16
C THR A 380 -5.98 -9.85 -5.24
N SER A 381 -7.12 -9.26 -5.58
CA SER A 381 -8.32 -9.94 -6.11
C SER A 381 -8.87 -9.23 -7.35
N PHE A 382 -9.83 -9.86 -8.01
CA PHE A 382 -10.58 -9.26 -9.11
C PHE A 382 -12.00 -9.83 -9.11
N ASN A 383 -12.86 -9.23 -8.30
CA ASN A 383 -14.22 -9.71 -8.03
C ASN A 383 -15.25 -8.61 -8.26
N ASN A 384 -16.49 -9.00 -8.59
CA ASN A 384 -17.60 -8.04 -8.57
C ASN A 384 -17.79 -7.53 -7.14
N TYR A 385 -18.03 -6.23 -7.00
CA TYR A 385 -18.24 -5.61 -5.70
C TYR A 385 -19.38 -4.61 -5.79
N HIS A 386 -20.52 -4.91 -5.15
CA HIS A 386 -21.77 -4.15 -5.29
C HIS A 386 -22.14 -3.86 -6.77
N TRP A 387 -22.18 -2.59 -7.15
CA TRP A 387 -22.48 -2.12 -8.51
C TRP A 387 -21.27 -2.23 -9.45
N MET A 388 -20.05 -2.31 -8.91
CA MET A 388 -18.82 -2.41 -9.68
C MET A 388 -18.68 -3.82 -10.26
N LYS A 389 -18.61 -3.93 -11.59
CA LYS A 389 -18.57 -5.20 -12.30
C LYS A 389 -17.24 -5.40 -13.04
N THR A 390 -16.68 -6.60 -12.91
CA THR A 390 -15.38 -6.95 -13.49
C THR A 390 -15.41 -7.02 -15.01
N ASP A 391 -16.53 -7.40 -15.60
CA ASP A 391 -16.74 -7.45 -17.05
C ASP A 391 -16.75 -6.06 -17.70
N VAL A 392 -17.24 -5.04 -16.99
CA VAL A 392 -17.18 -3.63 -17.40
C VAL A 392 -15.72 -3.17 -17.43
N LEU A 393 -14.96 -3.38 -16.34
CA LEU A 393 -13.54 -2.99 -16.31
C LEU A 393 -12.69 -3.77 -17.33
N ASP A 394 -12.91 -5.07 -17.48
CA ASP A 394 -12.22 -5.90 -18.47
C ASP A 394 -12.53 -5.43 -19.91
N SER A 395 -13.77 -5.02 -20.18
CA SER A 395 -14.13 -4.45 -21.48
C SER A 395 -13.46 -3.10 -21.73
N ALA A 396 -13.38 -2.23 -20.72
CA ALA A 396 -12.69 -0.95 -20.82
C ALA A 396 -11.17 -1.11 -21.02
N LEU A 397 -10.55 -2.07 -20.33
CA LEU A 397 -9.14 -2.44 -20.51
C LEU A 397 -8.86 -2.97 -21.92
N SER A 398 -9.74 -3.86 -22.42
CA SER A 398 -9.62 -4.42 -23.76
C SER A 398 -9.74 -3.35 -24.86
N ASP A 399 -10.65 -2.39 -24.71
CA ASP A 399 -10.75 -1.23 -25.62
C ASP A 399 -9.46 -0.37 -25.57
N TYR A 400 -8.98 -0.06 -24.37
CA TYR A 400 -7.78 0.76 -24.17
C TYR A 400 -6.55 0.16 -24.85
N VAL A 401 -6.33 -1.16 -24.72
CA VAL A 401 -5.24 -1.88 -25.39
C VAL A 401 -5.39 -1.88 -26.91
N THR A 402 -6.63 -2.00 -27.40
CA THR A 402 -6.94 -1.91 -28.85
C THR A 402 -6.60 -0.53 -29.41
N ARG A 403 -6.85 0.53 -28.63
CA ARG A 403 -6.48 1.91 -28.97
C ARG A 403 -4.97 2.22 -28.83
N GLY A 404 -4.15 1.23 -28.46
CA GLY A 404 -2.69 1.36 -28.34
C GLY A 404 -2.17 1.58 -26.93
N GLY A 405 -3.04 1.54 -25.92
CA GLY A 405 -2.64 1.59 -24.52
C GLY A 405 -1.95 0.30 -24.07
N ARG A 406 -1.25 0.39 -22.93
CA ARG A 406 -0.57 -0.74 -22.31
C ARG A 406 -1.08 -0.98 -20.89
N VAL A 407 -1.10 -2.22 -20.44
CA VAL A 407 -1.57 -2.58 -19.10
C VAL A 407 -0.54 -3.46 -18.41
N LEU A 408 -0.03 -2.97 -17.27
CA LEU A 408 0.74 -3.75 -16.32
C LEU A 408 -0.19 -4.20 -15.19
N TRP A 409 -0.47 -5.50 -15.14
CA TRP A 409 -1.28 -6.11 -14.10
C TRP A 409 -0.39 -6.78 -13.05
N ILE A 410 -0.45 -6.30 -11.83
CA ILE A 410 0.26 -6.86 -10.68
C ILE A 410 -0.72 -7.74 -9.91
N MET A 411 -0.56 -9.06 -10.04
CA MET A 411 -1.54 -10.07 -9.64
C MET A 411 -1.25 -10.69 -8.27
N GLY A 412 -2.27 -10.79 -7.43
CA GLY A 412 -2.27 -11.63 -6.24
C GLY A 412 -2.88 -13.02 -6.46
N ASN A 413 -3.70 -13.48 -5.52
CA ASN A 413 -4.31 -14.81 -5.53
C ASN A 413 -5.62 -14.89 -6.32
N GLY A 414 -6.22 -13.74 -6.63
CA GLY A 414 -7.47 -13.67 -7.37
C GLY A 414 -7.36 -14.03 -8.84
N THR A 415 -8.46 -13.76 -9.55
CA THR A 415 -8.54 -13.93 -10.99
C THR A 415 -7.98 -12.70 -11.73
N LEU A 416 -7.84 -12.81 -13.05
CA LEU A 416 -7.41 -11.74 -13.94
C LEU A 416 -8.51 -11.41 -14.96
N PRO A 417 -8.47 -10.24 -15.62
CA PRO A 417 -9.42 -9.87 -16.68
C PRO A 417 -9.28 -10.84 -17.87
N ARG A 418 -10.25 -11.76 -18.02
CA ARG A 418 -10.15 -12.91 -18.94
C ARG A 418 -10.13 -12.49 -20.40
N LYS A 419 -10.86 -11.43 -20.76
CA LYS A 419 -10.93 -10.93 -22.13
C LYS A 419 -9.62 -10.24 -22.50
N THR A 420 -9.16 -9.31 -21.67
CA THR A 420 -7.93 -8.54 -21.91
C THR A 420 -6.70 -9.44 -21.88
N PHE A 421 -6.60 -10.37 -20.93
CA PHE A 421 -5.45 -11.25 -20.73
C PHE A 421 -5.72 -12.70 -21.19
N ALA A 422 -6.41 -12.87 -22.31
CA ALA A 422 -6.74 -14.18 -22.85
C ALA A 422 -5.50 -15.06 -23.10
N SER A 423 -4.39 -14.48 -23.58
CA SER A 423 -3.11 -15.17 -23.82
C SER A 423 -2.47 -15.72 -22.53
N PHE A 424 -2.68 -15.06 -21.40
CA PHE A 424 -2.19 -15.52 -20.10
C PHE A 424 -3.11 -16.57 -19.49
N THR A 425 -4.42 -16.44 -19.66
CA THR A 425 -5.42 -17.31 -19.01
C THR A 425 -5.18 -18.80 -19.33
N SER A 426 -4.76 -19.13 -20.56
CA SER A 426 -4.43 -20.51 -20.95
C SER A 426 -3.09 -21.02 -20.40
N ALA A 427 -2.16 -20.11 -20.07
CA ALA A 427 -0.82 -20.43 -19.60
C ALA A 427 -0.72 -20.48 -18.07
N LEU A 428 -1.66 -19.85 -17.35
CA LEU A 428 -1.64 -19.80 -15.90
C LEU A 428 -1.93 -21.17 -15.27
N LYS A 429 -1.04 -21.60 -14.39
CA LYS A 429 -1.13 -22.83 -13.61
C LYS A 429 -1.06 -22.53 -12.13
N ARG A 430 -1.85 -23.25 -11.35
CA ARG A 430 -1.81 -23.22 -9.88
C ARG A 430 -1.82 -24.65 -9.37
N THR A 431 -0.95 -24.94 -8.40
CA THR A 431 -1.05 -26.18 -7.65
C THR A 431 -2.19 -26.05 -6.64
N GLU A 432 -3.19 -26.93 -6.73
CA GLU A 432 -4.25 -27.01 -5.74
C GLU A 432 -3.62 -27.20 -4.36
N LYS A 433 -4.05 -26.40 -3.38
CA LYS A 433 -3.54 -26.30 -1.99
C LYS A 433 -2.39 -25.31 -1.72
N THR A 434 -1.81 -24.62 -2.72
CA THR A 434 -0.80 -23.57 -2.43
C THR A 434 -1.34 -22.15 -2.64
N THR A 435 -0.86 -21.25 -1.78
CA THR A 435 -1.04 -19.78 -1.82
C THR A 435 0.12 -19.08 -2.52
N LEU A 436 1.19 -19.82 -2.80
CA LEU A 436 2.43 -19.34 -3.42
C LEU A 436 2.85 -20.33 -4.53
N PRO A 437 3.78 -19.94 -5.42
CA PRO A 437 4.20 -20.79 -6.53
C PRO A 437 4.97 -22.02 -6.02
N VAL A 438 5.50 -21.99 -4.80
CA VAL A 438 6.11 -23.12 -4.09
C VAL A 438 5.64 -23.07 -2.62
N PRO A 439 5.69 -24.19 -1.87
CA PRO A 439 5.39 -24.18 -0.44
C PRO A 439 6.14 -23.09 0.33
N GLY A 440 5.49 -22.41 1.28
CA GLY A 440 6.03 -21.22 1.97
C GLY A 440 7.41 -21.40 2.59
N LYS A 441 7.69 -22.57 3.18
CA LYS A 441 9.01 -22.93 3.73
C LYS A 441 10.14 -22.90 2.70
N ARG A 442 9.82 -23.12 1.42
CA ARG A 442 10.78 -23.06 0.30
C ARG A 442 10.75 -21.71 -0.42
N PHE A 443 9.65 -20.97 -0.28
CA PHE A 443 9.50 -19.66 -0.91
C PHE A 443 10.50 -18.67 -0.30
N VAL A 444 10.60 -18.63 1.04
CA VAL A 444 11.70 -17.93 1.72
C VAL A 444 13.02 -18.61 1.36
N GLY A 445 14.01 -17.81 0.96
CA GLY A 445 15.30 -18.28 0.46
C GLY A 445 15.35 -18.53 -1.05
N SER A 446 14.20 -18.57 -1.74
CA SER A 446 14.16 -18.62 -3.21
C SER A 446 14.73 -17.34 -3.82
N LYS A 447 15.17 -17.43 -5.07
CA LYS A 447 15.71 -16.30 -5.84
C LYS A 447 14.69 -15.81 -6.86
N LEU A 448 14.39 -14.52 -6.85
CA LEU A 448 13.64 -13.86 -7.90
C LEU A 448 14.60 -13.32 -8.94
N ILE A 449 14.51 -13.80 -10.17
CA ILE A 449 15.35 -13.40 -11.30
C ILE A 449 14.49 -12.56 -12.25
N ALA A 450 14.91 -11.32 -12.50
CA ALA A 450 14.27 -10.48 -13.50
C ALA A 450 14.99 -10.56 -14.83
N HIS A 451 14.25 -10.84 -15.90
CA HIS A 451 14.71 -10.91 -17.30
C HIS A 451 14.84 -9.51 -17.89
N LEU A 452 15.70 -8.72 -17.25
CA LEU A 452 16.09 -7.36 -17.59
C LEU A 452 17.57 -7.36 -17.97
N PRO A 453 18.12 -6.28 -18.58
CA PRO A 453 19.55 -6.20 -18.87
C PRO A 453 20.41 -6.55 -17.63
N GLY A 454 21.34 -7.49 -17.81
CA GLY A 454 22.19 -8.01 -16.73
C GLY A 454 21.56 -9.11 -15.86
N ASN A 455 20.30 -9.48 -16.09
CA ASN A 455 19.54 -10.50 -15.34
C ASN A 455 19.66 -10.35 -13.80
N PRO A 456 19.32 -9.17 -13.25
CA PRO A 456 19.41 -8.94 -11.81
C PRO A 456 18.53 -9.93 -11.05
N SER A 457 18.98 -10.30 -9.86
CA SER A 457 18.28 -11.29 -9.07
C SER A 457 18.46 -11.06 -7.58
N TRP A 458 17.41 -11.35 -6.82
CA TRP A 458 17.31 -11.06 -5.39
C TRP A 458 16.80 -12.27 -4.63
N GLN A 459 17.28 -12.44 -3.40
CA GLN A 459 16.78 -13.49 -2.52
C GLN A 459 15.52 -13.01 -1.80
N ILE A 460 14.53 -13.89 -1.67
CA ILE A 460 13.34 -13.64 -0.85
C ILE A 460 13.72 -13.87 0.61
N LEU A 461 13.67 -12.82 1.42
CA LEU A 461 14.12 -12.81 2.80
C LEU A 461 12.97 -13.00 3.79
N ASN A 462 11.80 -12.47 3.46
CA ASN A 462 10.63 -12.49 4.32
C ASN A 462 9.48 -13.30 3.72
N THR A 463 8.65 -13.87 4.60
CA THR A 463 7.47 -14.62 4.16
C THR A 463 6.30 -13.65 3.95
N PRO A 464 5.57 -13.74 2.81
CA PRO A 464 4.29 -13.06 2.65
C PRO A 464 3.17 -13.77 3.43
N GLU A 465 3.48 -14.86 4.14
CA GLU A 465 2.55 -15.60 4.97
C GLU A 465 2.50 -15.05 6.39
N THR A 466 1.51 -14.19 6.68
CA THR A 466 1.35 -13.54 7.99
C THR A 466 0.33 -14.28 8.88
N PRO A 467 0.41 -14.14 10.22
CA PRO A 467 -0.50 -14.80 11.16
C PRO A 467 -1.97 -14.38 11.05
N ALA A 468 -2.25 -13.14 10.62
CA ALA A 468 -3.61 -12.61 10.50
C ALA A 468 -4.48 -13.41 9.52
N GLY A 469 -3.88 -14.04 8.50
CA GLY A 469 -4.61 -14.82 7.49
C GLY A 469 -5.24 -14.00 6.36
N TRP A 470 -5.43 -12.69 6.50
CA TRP A 470 -5.98 -11.76 5.51
C TRP A 470 -4.94 -10.71 5.05
N GLN A 471 -5.23 -9.96 3.97
CA GLN A 471 -4.35 -8.94 3.37
C GLN A 471 -2.94 -9.38 2.97
N ARG A 472 -2.74 -10.67 2.76
CA ARG A 472 -1.41 -11.21 2.42
C ARG A 472 -1.09 -10.99 0.94
N PRO A 473 0.13 -10.57 0.58
CA PRO A 473 0.59 -10.39 -0.81
C PRO A 473 0.94 -11.75 -1.45
N LEU A 474 -0.06 -12.63 -1.52
CA LEU A 474 0.07 -13.99 -2.03
C LEU A 474 -0.26 -14.01 -3.52
N CYS A 475 0.53 -14.75 -4.29
CA CYS A 475 0.24 -15.08 -5.67
C CYS A 475 0.69 -16.51 -5.93
N ALA A 476 -0.27 -17.41 -6.11
CA ALA A 476 -0.01 -18.84 -6.29
C ALA A 476 0.35 -19.24 -7.73
N TRP A 477 0.26 -18.30 -8.67
CA TRP A 477 0.27 -18.59 -10.09
C TRP A 477 1.68 -18.77 -10.65
N ARG A 478 1.82 -19.77 -11.51
CA ARG A 478 2.95 -19.96 -12.43
C ARG A 478 2.46 -19.75 -13.86
N ILE A 479 3.36 -19.40 -14.75
CA ILE A 479 3.09 -19.24 -16.18
C ILE A 479 3.80 -20.38 -16.91
N GLU A 480 3.04 -21.22 -17.59
CA GLU A 480 3.54 -22.30 -18.44
C GLU A 480 3.08 -22.02 -19.89
N PRO A 481 3.84 -21.22 -20.65
CA PRO A 481 3.48 -20.87 -22.02
C PRO A 481 3.39 -22.12 -22.90
N GLN A 482 2.38 -22.19 -23.75
CA GLN A 482 2.33 -23.22 -24.79
C GLN A 482 3.40 -22.93 -25.85
N THR A 483 3.80 -23.93 -26.64
CA THR A 483 4.83 -23.78 -27.68
C THR A 483 4.52 -22.68 -28.71
N SER A 484 3.23 -22.37 -28.92
CA SER A 484 2.75 -21.30 -29.81
C SER A 484 2.50 -19.95 -29.11
N SER A 485 2.86 -19.81 -27.83
CA SER A 485 2.60 -18.61 -27.04
C SER A 485 3.58 -17.48 -27.40
N ASP A 486 3.07 -16.26 -27.49
CA ASP A 486 3.81 -15.01 -27.70
C ASP A 486 4.29 -14.37 -26.38
N LEU A 487 4.37 -15.14 -25.29
CA LEU A 487 4.71 -14.63 -23.97
C LEU A 487 6.23 -14.62 -23.76
N GLU A 488 6.77 -13.45 -23.50
CA GLU A 488 8.16 -13.24 -23.14
C GLU A 488 8.35 -13.24 -21.61
N PRO A 489 9.41 -13.89 -21.09
CA PRO A 489 9.71 -13.86 -19.67
C PRO A 489 9.96 -12.45 -19.13
N LEU A 490 9.42 -12.17 -17.94
CA LEU A 490 9.77 -11.01 -17.12
C LEU A 490 10.41 -11.44 -15.79
N ILE A 491 9.82 -12.41 -15.10
CA ILE A 491 10.25 -12.83 -13.76
C ILE A 491 10.25 -14.35 -13.63
N THR A 492 11.36 -14.91 -13.16
CA THR A 492 11.50 -16.32 -12.79
C THR A 492 11.77 -16.46 -11.30
N LEU A 493 11.02 -17.32 -10.63
CA LEU A 493 11.31 -17.78 -9.28
C LEU A 493 12.17 -19.05 -9.36
N GLU A 494 13.38 -19.00 -8.83
CA GLU A 494 14.28 -20.14 -8.69
C GLU A 494 14.25 -20.64 -7.23
N SER A 495 13.84 -21.89 -7.03
CA SER A 495 13.69 -22.52 -5.72
C SER A 495 14.27 -23.94 -5.77
N GLU A 496 15.29 -24.21 -4.95
CA GLU A 496 15.97 -25.52 -4.88
C GLU A 496 16.46 -26.02 -6.26
N GLY A 497 16.93 -25.10 -7.13
CA GLY A 497 17.40 -25.42 -8.48
C GLY A 497 16.31 -25.56 -9.54
N ALA A 498 15.02 -25.59 -9.15
CA ALA A 498 13.91 -25.55 -10.09
C ALA A 498 13.53 -24.10 -10.43
N LYS A 499 13.24 -23.83 -11.70
CA LYS A 499 12.86 -22.50 -12.22
C LYS A 499 11.40 -22.47 -12.62
N TYR A 500 10.68 -21.49 -12.10
CA TYR A 500 9.26 -21.27 -12.38
C TYR A 500 9.07 -19.88 -12.97
N LEU A 501 8.51 -19.78 -14.17
CA LEU A 501 8.10 -18.49 -14.72
C LEU A 501 6.88 -17.99 -13.94
N VAL A 502 6.95 -16.77 -13.44
CA VAL A 502 5.91 -16.18 -12.55
C VAL A 502 5.48 -14.79 -12.99
N GLY A 503 6.19 -14.18 -13.94
CA GLY A 503 5.77 -12.96 -14.61
C GLY A 503 6.24 -12.96 -16.07
N ALA A 504 5.42 -12.39 -16.96
CA ALA A 504 5.66 -12.37 -18.41
C ALA A 504 4.95 -11.17 -19.07
N CYS A 505 5.33 -10.84 -20.30
CA CYS A 505 4.62 -9.87 -21.16
C CYS A 505 4.31 -10.47 -22.53
N THR A 506 3.36 -9.89 -23.26
CA THR A 506 3.13 -10.21 -24.68
C THR A 506 4.29 -9.69 -25.53
N ALA A 507 4.53 -10.30 -26.69
CA ALA A 507 5.61 -9.91 -27.61
C ALA A 507 5.46 -8.48 -28.17
N ASP A 508 4.23 -7.95 -28.24
CA ASP A 508 3.95 -6.56 -28.60
C ASP A 508 4.11 -5.57 -27.42
N HIS A 509 4.47 -6.09 -26.25
CA HIS A 509 4.69 -5.37 -25.00
C HIS A 509 3.49 -4.55 -24.50
N LYS A 510 2.27 -4.84 -24.99
CA LYS A 510 1.06 -4.15 -24.55
C LYS A 510 0.52 -4.67 -23.22
N LEU A 511 0.73 -5.94 -22.91
CA LEU A 511 0.26 -6.56 -21.68
C LEU A 511 1.43 -7.14 -20.92
N ALA A 512 1.48 -6.87 -19.62
CA ALA A 512 2.42 -7.51 -18.71
C ALA A 512 1.72 -7.98 -17.45
N LEU A 513 2.22 -9.09 -16.92
CA LEU A 513 1.75 -9.71 -15.69
C LEU A 513 2.93 -9.88 -14.74
N LEU A 514 2.82 -9.32 -13.54
CA LEU A 514 3.78 -9.50 -12.45
C LEU A 514 3.10 -10.11 -11.23
N PRO A 515 3.78 -10.97 -10.46
CA PRO A 515 3.25 -11.42 -9.18
C PRO A 515 3.42 -10.32 -8.12
N ILE A 516 2.42 -10.14 -7.25
CA ILE A 516 2.39 -9.09 -6.21
C ILE A 516 3.63 -9.09 -5.30
N TYR A 517 4.20 -10.27 -5.00
CA TYR A 517 5.39 -10.38 -4.16
C TYR A 517 6.65 -9.80 -4.82
N ALA A 518 6.68 -9.59 -6.14
CA ALA A 518 7.81 -8.94 -6.82
C ALA A 518 7.88 -7.43 -6.53
N VAL A 519 6.74 -6.84 -6.17
CA VAL A 519 6.59 -5.40 -5.89
C VAL A 519 6.04 -5.16 -4.48
N THR A 520 6.17 -6.12 -3.58
CA THR A 520 5.82 -5.92 -2.17
C THR A 520 7.07 -5.47 -1.41
N PRO A 521 7.06 -4.26 -0.82
CA PRO A 521 8.19 -3.74 -0.07
C PRO A 521 8.65 -4.68 1.04
N HIS A 522 9.97 -4.76 1.23
CA HIS A 522 10.66 -5.47 2.30
C HIS A 522 10.63 -6.99 2.21
N LEU A 523 10.10 -7.59 1.12
CA LEU A 523 10.21 -9.03 0.92
C LEU A 523 11.63 -9.48 0.52
N MET A 524 12.37 -8.62 -0.19
CA MET A 524 13.68 -8.94 -0.79
C MET A 524 14.83 -8.11 -0.22
N GLN A 525 14.55 -7.19 0.71
CA GLN A 525 15.53 -6.31 1.33
C GLN A 525 15.39 -6.34 2.84
N LYS A 526 16.54 -6.32 3.54
CA LYS A 526 16.62 -6.25 5.00
C LYS A 526 17.61 -5.18 5.42
N ASP A 527 17.47 -4.70 6.65
CA ASP A 527 18.47 -3.88 7.36
C ASP A 527 18.73 -2.50 6.74
N ARG A 528 17.88 -2.04 5.82
CA ARG A 528 17.89 -0.66 5.31
C ARG A 528 16.75 0.13 5.95
N PRO A 529 17.04 1.25 6.64
CA PRO A 529 16.02 2.16 7.16
C PRO A 529 15.06 2.64 6.08
N VAL A 530 13.77 2.69 6.42
CA VAL A 530 12.77 3.41 5.61
C VAL A 530 12.96 4.92 5.77
N ALA A 531 12.62 5.69 4.73
CA ALA A 531 12.66 7.15 4.81
C ALA A 531 11.52 7.69 5.69
N SER A 532 10.33 7.13 5.55
CA SER A 532 9.18 7.43 6.39
C SER A 532 8.34 6.16 6.60
N PRO A 533 8.01 5.81 7.86
CA PRO A 533 7.26 4.60 8.18
C PRO A 533 5.79 4.67 7.76
N ALA A 534 5.23 5.87 7.61
CA ALA A 534 3.84 6.11 7.27
C ALA A 534 3.64 6.44 5.77
N GLU A 535 4.72 6.47 4.99
CA GLU A 535 4.72 6.74 3.56
C GLU A 535 5.38 5.58 2.83
N PRO A 536 4.62 4.53 2.49
CA PRO A 536 5.19 3.31 1.95
C PRO A 536 5.82 3.57 0.60
N GLU A 537 7.01 3.04 0.37
CA GLU A 537 7.71 3.07 -0.92
C GLU A 537 8.15 1.66 -1.30
N LEU A 538 8.32 1.40 -2.60
CA LEU A 538 8.99 0.18 -3.02
C LEU A 538 10.46 0.21 -2.57
N ASP A 539 10.92 -0.91 -2.00
CA ASP A 539 12.34 -1.09 -1.73
C ASP A 539 13.15 -1.16 -3.03
N GLU A 540 14.47 -1.07 -2.94
CA GLU A 540 15.32 -0.99 -4.14
C GLU A 540 15.13 -2.19 -5.09
N PRO A 541 15.08 -3.46 -4.62
CA PRO A 541 14.71 -4.59 -5.46
C PRO A 541 13.36 -4.44 -6.16
N SER A 542 12.29 -4.14 -5.43
CA SER A 542 10.95 -4.01 -5.99
C SER A 542 10.82 -2.83 -6.96
N ALA A 543 11.46 -1.70 -6.66
CA ALA A 543 11.52 -0.55 -7.56
C ALA A 543 12.27 -0.88 -8.85
N LYS A 544 13.40 -1.60 -8.78
CA LYS A 544 14.15 -2.07 -9.96
C LYS A 544 13.32 -3.01 -10.83
N VAL A 545 12.58 -3.94 -10.22
CA VAL A 545 11.65 -4.82 -10.95
C VAL A 545 10.58 -4.00 -11.67
N LEU A 546 9.87 -3.13 -10.93
CA LEU A 546 8.79 -2.34 -11.50
C LEU A 546 9.30 -1.46 -12.66
N MET A 547 10.35 -0.67 -12.42
CA MET A 547 10.87 0.27 -13.43
C MET A 547 11.48 -0.43 -14.63
N GLY A 548 12.13 -1.58 -14.44
CA GLY A 548 12.65 -2.38 -15.55
C GLY A 548 11.53 -2.93 -16.43
N VAL A 549 10.42 -3.38 -15.82
CA VAL A 549 9.25 -3.86 -16.56
C VAL A 549 8.55 -2.70 -17.28
N ILE A 550 8.38 -1.55 -16.62
CA ILE A 550 7.85 -0.33 -17.27
C ILE A 550 8.72 0.05 -18.47
N GLY A 551 10.05 0.07 -18.32
CA GLY A 551 10.98 0.39 -19.40
C GLY A 551 10.95 -0.62 -20.55
N LYS A 552 10.72 -1.91 -20.25
CA LYS A 552 10.52 -2.93 -21.29
C LYS A 552 9.17 -2.75 -22.02
N MET A 553 8.12 -2.35 -21.31
CA MET A 553 6.80 -2.11 -21.90
C MET A 553 6.74 -0.82 -22.72
N MET A 554 7.49 0.20 -22.31
CA MET A 554 7.57 1.52 -22.93
C MET A 554 8.97 1.77 -23.50
N PRO A 555 9.41 1.00 -24.53
CA PRO A 555 10.72 1.20 -25.13
C PRO A 555 10.80 2.61 -25.73
N GLY A 556 11.66 3.45 -25.14
CA GLY A 556 11.75 4.88 -25.40
C GLY A 556 11.74 5.76 -24.13
N SER A 557 11.41 5.22 -22.95
CA SER A 557 11.32 5.98 -21.68
C SER A 557 12.52 5.80 -20.71
N ALA A 558 13.73 5.59 -21.23
CA ALA A 558 14.89 5.26 -20.40
C ALA A 558 15.38 6.49 -19.60
N PRO A 559 15.25 6.50 -18.25
CA PRO A 559 15.50 7.69 -17.45
C PRO A 559 16.91 8.21 -17.71
N ILE A 560 17.04 9.50 -17.99
CA ILE A 560 18.32 10.18 -18.02
C ILE A 560 18.81 10.28 -16.57
N GLU A 561 19.80 9.46 -16.21
CA GLU A 561 20.29 9.34 -14.83
C GLU A 561 21.18 10.53 -14.44
N ARG A 562 22.04 10.97 -15.37
CA ARG A 562 23.03 12.03 -15.16
C ARG A 562 23.47 12.63 -16.48
N ILE A 563 23.90 13.89 -16.44
CA ILE A 563 24.38 14.67 -17.60
C ILE A 563 25.68 15.36 -17.19
N TRP A 564 26.67 15.35 -18.09
CA TRP A 564 27.91 16.12 -17.93
C TRP A 564 28.50 16.57 -19.27
N LEU A 565 29.27 17.66 -19.25
CA LEU A 565 29.89 18.23 -20.45
C LEU A 565 31.39 17.92 -20.48
N THR A 566 31.89 17.70 -21.69
CA THR A 566 33.32 17.50 -21.95
C THR A 566 33.74 18.15 -23.27
N HIS A 567 35.04 18.36 -23.44
CA HIS A 567 35.62 18.70 -24.74
C HIS A 567 36.23 17.45 -25.38
N SER A 568 35.76 17.09 -26.59
CA SER A 568 36.35 16.01 -27.39
C SER A 568 37.49 16.50 -28.31
N SER A 569 37.66 17.82 -28.42
CA SER A 569 38.73 18.45 -29.18
C SER A 569 39.09 19.82 -28.58
N ASN A 570 40.16 20.44 -29.09
CA ASN A 570 40.57 21.78 -28.68
C ASN A 570 39.79 22.90 -29.39
N ASP A 571 38.74 22.57 -30.16
CA ASP A 571 37.87 23.58 -30.79
C ASP A 571 36.84 24.09 -29.79
N VAL A 572 37.05 25.32 -29.33
CA VAL A 572 36.15 26.02 -28.38
C VAL A 572 34.73 26.26 -28.92
N ARG A 573 34.50 26.03 -30.22
CA ARG A 573 33.17 26.10 -30.85
C ARG A 573 32.44 24.75 -30.81
N ARG A 574 32.99 23.76 -30.11
CA ARG A 574 32.43 22.42 -29.95
C ARG A 574 32.40 22.04 -28.48
N ILE A 575 31.33 21.38 -28.09
CA ILE A 575 31.21 20.75 -26.77
C ILE A 575 30.45 19.45 -26.90
N THR A 576 30.88 18.45 -26.12
CA THR A 576 30.25 17.14 -26.08
C THR A 576 29.37 17.08 -24.85
N ILE A 577 28.08 16.86 -25.08
CA ILE A 577 27.10 16.62 -24.03
C ILE A 577 26.99 15.11 -23.87
N ASN A 578 27.21 14.66 -22.64
CA ASN A 578 27.24 13.26 -22.27
C ASN A 578 26.13 12.99 -21.26
N TRP A 579 25.52 11.82 -21.35
CA TRP A 579 24.57 11.38 -20.33
C TRP A 579 24.51 9.86 -20.25
N GLU A 580 24.01 9.36 -19.12
CA GLU A 580 23.74 7.94 -18.94
C GLU A 580 22.25 7.69 -18.81
N THR A 581 21.80 6.57 -19.36
CA THR A 581 20.45 6.05 -19.21
C THR A 581 20.48 4.62 -18.67
N ALA A 582 19.46 4.26 -17.88
CA ALA A 582 19.36 2.93 -17.28
C ALA A 582 19.16 1.81 -18.34
N LEU A 583 18.69 2.16 -19.54
CA LEU A 583 18.38 1.25 -20.65
C LEU A 583 18.84 1.88 -21.97
N PRO A 584 19.31 1.09 -22.96
CA PRO A 584 19.79 1.65 -24.23
C PRO A 584 18.73 2.48 -24.96
N GLY A 585 19.08 3.67 -25.44
CA GLY A 585 18.19 4.55 -26.21
C GLY A 585 18.93 5.37 -27.28
N PRO A 586 18.21 5.99 -28.24
CA PRO A 586 18.83 6.87 -29.22
C PRO A 586 19.36 8.15 -28.56
N SER A 587 20.27 8.86 -29.21
CA SER A 587 20.90 10.05 -28.64
C SER A 587 20.48 11.31 -29.37
N LYS A 588 19.78 12.24 -28.71
CA LYS A 588 19.45 13.54 -29.30
C LYS A 588 19.77 14.68 -28.35
N VAL A 589 20.32 15.77 -28.89
CA VAL A 589 20.52 17.03 -28.17
C VAL A 589 19.82 18.15 -28.92
N GLU A 590 19.02 18.93 -28.21
CA GLU A 590 18.40 20.16 -28.70
C GLU A 590 19.09 21.35 -28.02
N TYR A 591 19.56 22.33 -28.79
CA TYR A 591 20.44 23.40 -28.30
C TYR A 591 20.17 24.76 -28.97
N GLY A 592 20.64 25.83 -28.33
CA GLY A 592 20.47 27.20 -28.84
C GLY A 592 21.14 28.24 -27.93
N THR A 593 21.01 29.52 -28.29
CA THR A 593 21.49 30.66 -27.48
C THR A 593 20.43 31.20 -26.52
N THR A 594 19.23 30.59 -26.52
CA THR A 594 18.13 30.91 -25.60
C THR A 594 17.44 29.61 -25.15
N SER A 595 16.72 29.65 -24.03
CA SER A 595 15.98 28.50 -23.50
C SER A 595 14.83 28.01 -24.38
N ALA A 596 14.46 28.75 -25.43
CA ALA A 596 13.49 28.30 -26.42
C ALA A 596 14.04 27.16 -27.31
N LEU A 597 15.37 27.08 -27.47
CA LEU A 597 16.14 26.11 -28.28
C LEU A 597 15.76 26.09 -29.77
N GLY A 598 16.73 25.94 -30.69
CA GLY A 598 16.49 26.17 -32.13
C GLY A 598 17.31 25.32 -33.10
N LYS A 599 18.17 24.44 -32.58
CA LYS A 599 19.00 23.49 -33.33
C LYS A 599 18.91 22.11 -32.70
N GLU A 600 19.21 21.07 -33.47
CA GLU A 600 19.29 19.70 -32.98
C GLU A 600 20.44 18.91 -33.61
N THR A 601 20.98 17.96 -32.85
CA THR A 601 21.94 16.94 -33.31
C THR A 601 21.43 15.58 -32.84
N VAL A 602 21.50 14.57 -33.71
CA VAL A 602 21.00 13.21 -33.45
C VAL A 602 22.09 12.18 -33.76
N ALA A 603 22.17 11.14 -32.94
CA ALA A 603 22.92 9.91 -33.21
C ALA A 603 22.02 8.70 -32.87
N ASP A 604 21.73 7.88 -33.88
CA ASP A 604 20.66 6.88 -33.82
C ASP A 604 21.03 5.55 -33.14
N ALA A 605 22.31 5.31 -32.86
CA ALA A 605 22.74 4.06 -32.23
C ALA A 605 22.21 3.96 -30.78
N PRO A 606 21.47 2.89 -30.41
CA PRO A 606 21.00 2.70 -29.05
C PRO A 606 22.16 2.41 -28.10
N VAL A 607 22.38 3.29 -27.14
CA VAL A 607 23.45 3.19 -26.15
C VAL A 607 22.93 3.57 -24.76
N THR A 608 23.58 3.09 -23.70
CA THR A 608 23.32 3.53 -22.32
C THR A 608 24.22 4.69 -21.90
N LEU A 609 25.36 4.83 -22.58
CA LEU A 609 26.33 5.91 -22.39
C LEU A 609 26.35 6.72 -23.68
N HIS A 610 25.82 7.94 -23.61
CA HIS A 610 25.57 8.78 -24.77
C HIS A 610 26.63 9.87 -24.86
N HIS A 611 27.06 10.16 -26.09
CA HIS A 611 28.02 11.22 -26.42
C HIS A 611 27.54 11.95 -27.67
N VAL A 612 27.20 13.23 -27.54
CA VAL A 612 26.76 14.05 -28.68
C VAL A 612 27.51 15.37 -28.68
N GLU A 613 28.32 15.58 -29.71
CA GLU A 613 29.01 16.86 -29.94
C GLU A 613 28.08 17.85 -30.66
N ILE A 614 27.96 19.05 -30.10
CA ILE A 614 27.18 20.15 -30.69
C ILE A 614 28.08 21.31 -31.11
N ALA A 615 27.58 22.13 -32.04
CA ALA A 615 28.26 23.35 -32.48
C ALA A 615 27.78 24.56 -31.67
N LEU A 616 28.72 25.38 -31.21
CA LEU A 616 28.46 26.57 -30.42
C LEU A 616 28.53 27.83 -31.28
N ASP A 617 27.78 28.86 -30.88
CA ASP A 617 27.91 30.21 -31.42
C ASP A 617 28.99 30.96 -30.62
N PRO A 618 30.16 31.26 -31.22
CA PRO A 618 31.28 31.84 -30.48
C PRO A 618 31.02 33.26 -29.95
N ILE A 619 29.94 33.92 -30.38
CA ILE A 619 29.60 35.29 -29.95
C ILE A 619 28.62 35.26 -28.76
N ALA A 620 27.92 34.15 -28.53
CA ALA A 620 26.96 34.06 -27.44
C ALA A 620 27.67 33.78 -26.11
N ALA A 621 27.36 34.57 -25.08
CA ALA A 621 27.89 34.39 -23.72
C ALA A 621 27.35 33.13 -23.03
N VAL A 622 26.14 32.71 -23.37
CA VAL A 622 25.47 31.55 -22.76
C VAL A 622 24.84 30.69 -23.85
N HIS A 623 24.97 29.38 -23.69
CA HIS A 623 24.28 28.38 -24.48
C HIS A 623 23.29 27.61 -23.64
N HIS A 624 22.21 27.18 -24.25
CA HIS A 624 21.19 26.34 -23.66
C HIS A 624 21.14 25.00 -24.39
N TYR A 625 20.86 23.93 -23.65
CA TYR A 625 20.69 22.60 -24.22
C TYR A 625 19.69 21.77 -23.41
N ARG A 626 19.14 20.74 -24.03
CA ARG A 626 18.52 19.60 -23.34
C ARG A 626 18.82 18.32 -24.11
N VAL A 627 18.90 17.20 -23.39
CA VAL A 627 19.14 15.89 -23.98
C VAL A 627 17.83 15.13 -24.10
N ARG A 628 17.78 14.22 -25.07
CA ARG A 628 16.66 13.31 -25.31
C ARG A 628 17.19 11.90 -25.56
N SER A 629 16.57 10.93 -24.90
CA SER A 629 16.81 9.51 -25.16
C SER A 629 15.47 8.80 -25.37
N GLY A 630 15.12 8.63 -26.64
CA GLY A 630 13.75 8.28 -27.02
C GLY A 630 12.79 9.42 -26.71
N GLU A 631 11.78 9.12 -25.90
CA GLU A 631 10.77 10.06 -25.42
C GLU A 631 11.18 10.80 -24.14
N GLU A 632 12.23 10.35 -23.44
CA GLU A 632 12.74 11.08 -22.27
C GLU A 632 13.41 12.38 -22.69
N VAL A 633 13.19 13.41 -21.88
CA VAL A 633 13.68 14.77 -22.13
C VAL A 633 14.20 15.33 -20.82
N SER A 634 15.43 15.85 -20.79
CA SER A 634 15.90 16.60 -19.63
C SER A 634 15.21 17.97 -19.54
N SER A 635 15.30 18.61 -18.38
CA SER A 635 15.15 20.06 -18.28
C SER A 635 16.11 20.78 -19.25
N VAL A 636 15.79 22.04 -19.57
CA VAL A 636 16.73 22.91 -20.29
C VAL A 636 17.81 23.36 -19.32
N HIS A 637 19.05 23.05 -19.63
CA HIS A 637 20.25 23.47 -18.91
C HIS A 637 20.97 24.57 -19.69
N SER A 638 21.94 25.24 -19.04
CA SER A 638 22.74 26.28 -19.67
C SER A 638 24.16 26.31 -19.14
N PHE A 639 25.12 26.64 -20.01
CA PHE A 639 26.53 26.79 -19.67
C PHE A 639 27.12 28.04 -20.34
N LYS A 640 28.20 28.56 -19.76
CA LYS A 640 28.90 29.75 -20.26
C LYS A 640 29.80 29.42 -21.44
N SER A 641 29.91 30.35 -22.37
CA SER A 641 30.89 30.32 -23.44
C SER A 641 32.23 30.89 -22.96
N TYR A 642 33.23 30.84 -23.84
CA TYR A 642 34.56 31.41 -23.62
C TYR A 642 34.68 32.87 -24.10
N SER A 643 33.56 33.51 -24.41
CA SER A 643 33.49 34.82 -25.06
C SER A 643 33.65 36.03 -24.13
N ASP A 644 33.64 35.83 -22.81
CA ASP A 644 33.37 36.90 -21.84
C ASP A 644 34.61 37.73 -21.46
N GLY A 645 35.71 37.63 -22.23
CA GLY A 645 36.95 38.37 -22.00
C GLY A 645 37.73 37.97 -20.73
N GLU A 646 37.10 37.19 -19.84
CA GLU A 646 37.66 36.59 -18.64
C GLU A 646 37.42 35.08 -18.68
N LEU A 647 38.47 34.28 -18.46
CA LEU A 647 38.36 32.82 -18.34
C LEU A 647 38.64 32.40 -16.90
N ARG A 648 37.65 31.76 -16.29
CA ARG A 648 37.78 31.14 -14.96
C ARG A 648 37.88 29.64 -15.11
N ALA A 649 39.05 29.09 -14.82
CA ALA A 649 39.27 27.66 -14.80
C ALA A 649 39.48 27.20 -13.36
N VAL A 650 38.71 26.21 -12.91
CA VAL A 650 38.97 25.51 -11.65
C VAL A 650 39.72 24.23 -11.95
N ILE A 651 40.75 23.95 -11.16
CA ILE A 651 41.60 22.78 -11.33
C ILE A 651 41.53 21.95 -10.06
N PHE A 652 41.27 20.65 -10.19
CA PHE A 652 41.29 19.72 -9.07
C PHE A 652 42.00 18.42 -9.42
N ALA A 653 42.52 17.72 -8.41
CA ALA A 653 43.28 16.49 -8.57
C ALA A 653 43.28 15.69 -7.27
N ASP A 654 43.64 14.41 -7.35
CA ASP A 654 43.98 13.56 -6.19
C ASP A 654 42.86 13.47 -5.13
N ARG A 655 41.61 13.64 -5.55
CA ARG A 655 40.42 13.67 -4.71
C ARG A 655 39.99 12.29 -4.19
N GLY A 656 40.56 11.22 -4.72
CA GLY A 656 40.16 9.84 -4.43
C GLY A 656 40.15 9.53 -2.93
N TYR A 657 41.16 9.96 -2.19
CA TYR A 657 41.29 9.71 -0.74
C TYR A 657 41.34 10.99 0.10
N ALA A 658 40.93 12.13 -0.48
CA ALA A 658 40.91 13.39 0.22
C ALA A 658 39.94 13.34 1.42
N ARG A 659 40.31 13.97 2.54
CA ARG A 659 39.45 14.09 3.73
C ARG A 659 38.22 14.95 3.47
N ASP A 660 38.38 15.99 2.66
CA ASP A 660 37.29 16.83 2.18
C ASP A 660 36.99 16.48 0.72
N ARG A 661 35.74 16.06 0.47
CA ARG A 661 35.27 15.58 -0.83
C ARG A 661 34.10 16.41 -1.38
N ASP A 662 33.84 17.58 -0.82
CA ASP A 662 32.81 18.46 -1.39
C ASP A 662 33.35 19.18 -2.64
N LEU A 663 32.75 18.95 -3.81
CA LEU A 663 33.07 19.68 -5.04
C LEU A 663 32.17 20.91 -5.25
N THR A 664 31.07 21.02 -4.50
CA THR A 664 30.13 22.14 -4.64
C THR A 664 30.73 23.48 -4.24
N LEU A 665 31.83 23.47 -3.47
CA LEU A 665 32.60 24.67 -3.17
C LEU A 665 33.19 25.32 -4.43
N LEU A 666 33.54 24.53 -5.45
CA LEU A 666 34.10 25.05 -6.71
C LEU A 666 33.06 25.81 -7.54
N LEU A 667 31.77 25.53 -7.35
CA LEU A 667 30.70 26.28 -8.03
C LEU A 667 30.67 27.75 -7.62
N LYS A 668 31.11 28.06 -6.39
CA LYS A 668 31.11 29.45 -5.88
C LYS A 668 32.08 30.35 -6.63
N GLU A 669 33.07 29.77 -7.30
CA GLU A 669 34.04 30.49 -8.13
C GLU A 669 33.47 30.91 -9.50
N ASP A 670 32.25 30.45 -9.82
CA ASP A 670 31.58 30.65 -11.10
C ASP A 670 32.50 30.28 -12.29
N PRO A 671 32.95 29.01 -12.39
CA PRO A 671 33.89 28.59 -13.41
C PRO A 671 33.29 28.57 -14.81
N HIS A 672 34.13 28.78 -15.81
CA HIS A 672 33.84 28.49 -17.22
C HIS A 672 34.32 27.09 -17.61
N LEU A 673 35.43 26.64 -16.99
CA LEU A 673 36.08 25.39 -17.31
C LEU A 673 36.49 24.66 -16.03
N VAL A 674 36.24 23.37 -16.01
CA VAL A 674 36.69 22.47 -14.95
C VAL A 674 37.78 21.57 -15.52
N LEU A 675 38.96 21.59 -14.92
CA LEU A 675 40.10 20.77 -15.28
C LEU A 675 40.42 19.79 -14.17
N THR A 676 40.75 18.57 -14.55
CA THR A 676 41.23 17.53 -13.63
C THR A 676 42.63 17.09 -13.99
N CYS A 677 43.52 16.99 -13.00
CA CYS A 677 44.85 16.40 -13.19
C CYS A 677 44.93 14.88 -12.88
N GLY A 678 43.82 14.24 -12.51
CA GLY A 678 43.74 12.79 -12.29
C GLY A 678 43.43 12.39 -10.85
N ASP A 679 43.26 11.09 -10.62
CA ASP A 679 43.13 10.44 -9.30
C ASP A 679 41.99 10.94 -8.40
N ASN A 680 40.82 11.20 -8.99
CA ASN A 680 39.68 11.77 -8.26
C ASN A 680 38.75 10.78 -7.56
N VAL A 681 38.89 9.49 -7.84
CA VAL A 681 38.04 8.43 -7.28
C VAL A 681 38.89 7.47 -6.45
N ALA A 682 38.36 7.00 -5.31
CA ALA A 682 39.14 6.24 -4.32
C ALA A 682 39.60 4.89 -4.88
N SER A 683 38.69 4.12 -5.44
CA SER A 683 38.94 2.75 -5.88
C SER A 683 38.11 2.42 -7.11
N LEU A 684 38.77 1.87 -8.14
CA LEU A 684 38.14 1.37 -9.36
C LEU A 684 37.82 -0.13 -9.30
N HIS A 685 38.25 -0.80 -8.23
CA HIS A 685 38.19 -2.26 -8.08
C HIS A 685 37.42 -2.70 -6.83
N GLU A 686 36.92 -1.75 -6.04
CA GLU A 686 36.13 -2.06 -4.85
C GLU A 686 34.75 -2.57 -5.23
N LYS A 687 34.36 -3.67 -4.58
CA LYS A 687 33.15 -4.41 -4.91
C LYS A 687 31.90 -3.55 -4.73
N GLY A 688 31.17 -3.26 -5.81
CA GLY A 688 29.98 -2.41 -5.82
C GLY A 688 30.16 -1.03 -6.45
N ILE A 689 31.40 -0.55 -6.60
CA ILE A 689 31.76 0.76 -7.20
C ILE A 689 32.79 0.64 -8.32
N GLU A 690 32.91 -0.53 -8.92
CA GLU A 690 33.94 -0.83 -9.92
C GLU A 690 33.77 -0.02 -11.21
N GLY A 691 34.90 0.27 -11.86
CA GLY A 691 34.94 0.85 -13.21
C GLY A 691 34.31 2.24 -13.29
N THR A 692 33.43 2.45 -14.27
CA THR A 692 32.82 3.77 -14.56
C THR A 692 31.93 4.28 -13.44
N LYS A 693 31.39 3.40 -12.60
CA LYS A 693 30.48 3.78 -11.50
C LYS A 693 31.11 4.72 -10.48
N ALA A 694 32.41 4.57 -10.22
CA ALA A 694 33.12 5.48 -9.33
C ALA A 694 33.13 6.92 -9.88
N PHE A 695 33.21 7.08 -11.20
CA PHE A 695 33.13 8.38 -11.87
C PHE A 695 31.69 8.90 -11.93
N SER A 696 30.70 8.03 -12.17
CA SER A 696 29.29 8.40 -12.08
C SER A 696 28.94 8.97 -10.70
N ALA A 697 29.42 8.34 -9.62
CA ALA A 697 29.23 8.84 -8.26
C ALA A 697 29.93 10.19 -8.00
N LEU A 698 31.09 10.44 -8.63
CA LEU A 698 31.77 11.73 -8.56
C LEU A 698 30.93 12.84 -9.23
N ILE A 699 30.35 12.56 -10.40
CA ILE A 699 29.45 13.49 -11.09
C ILE A 699 28.21 13.75 -10.23
N ASP A 700 27.61 12.69 -9.69
CA ASP A 700 26.40 12.76 -8.85
C ASP A 700 26.64 13.55 -7.55
N SER A 701 27.89 13.67 -7.09
CA SER A 701 28.26 14.47 -5.90
C SER A 701 28.18 15.99 -6.11
N ALA A 702 28.28 16.47 -7.35
CA ALA A 702 28.15 17.88 -7.69
C ALA A 702 27.63 18.07 -9.13
N PRO A 703 26.38 17.68 -9.44
CA PRO A 703 25.91 17.62 -10.84
C PRO A 703 25.99 18.96 -11.57
N GLU A 704 25.67 20.06 -10.89
CA GLU A 704 25.70 21.40 -11.47
C GLU A 704 27.11 21.88 -11.82
N LEU A 705 28.17 21.32 -11.22
CA LEU A 705 29.55 21.66 -11.58
C LEU A 705 29.94 21.08 -12.94
N PHE A 706 29.30 19.98 -13.33
CA PHE A 706 29.60 19.24 -14.55
C PHE A 706 28.61 19.54 -15.69
N ARG A 707 27.61 20.39 -15.47
CA ARG A 707 26.49 20.70 -16.39
C ARG A 707 26.60 22.07 -17.06
#